data_AF-T0GUY1-F1
#
_entry.id   AF-T0GUY1-F1
#
_cell.length_a   1.000
_cell.length_b   1.000
_cell.length_c   1.000
_cell.angle_alpha   90.00
_cell.angle_beta   90.00
_cell.angle_gamma   90.00
#
_symmetry.space_group_name_H-M   'P 1'
#
loop_
_entity.id
_entity.type
_entity.pdbx_description
1 polymer ?
#
loop_
_entity_poly.entity_id
_entity_poly.type
_entity_poly.pdbx_seq_one_letter_code
_entity_poly.pdbx_strand_id
1 'polypeptide(L)'
;MNHYLAFKDGTSDKFWNIEVTGNSFTVTYGKTGTSGTSQTKTFDNEEKCLKEAQKLLSEKLKKGYIQTSSQKEKISNDFLKEWKEIADSKNLQNDLTKHFSYLADSPGFEPVVRKIFEHSKAAKINGNTLVVEFKNGNTLTAAAPGNSKSYKKFPKSFLNLIEKHNTLKTNRLELGKCDFDFDIFDEGDRVYDIFDGKESNVFCPLHYRDNSDWIYHPTEKNKEGEPAIFPVIHELEDEINPVYYNIGSLFLKQLCDEFEIEVEIPIAERPADPSADLKTNWWNDLSEAWKQAFRNKLKDEEPTFEKILTLEKLNLSNFAISDLKPLEALLSEKKFKLGIIDLSDTSVSDIGILALAKKKLFSVNISGTPVKDVSMLKEINFLTADRCSELNFSTVAKLKKLLQLSLLDTKLNDLEFLHDFTELEQLNINGTPLTDEQIQKFQIRFNKDRLEKNKTVSFPRDPLKLDIHPEIKDPLLRALADNSDYKPELALEAGEKLLEQRAERKDFTEILKDMISICGKQKSKYIYIKTPEGEKKYDFFNQKEKRFKYILDTGDFSTPVSITSLTDPIAEIVGLIPFIYKNKKNYKAICTIEDDSFYHVDAIQEIISKTKYHDVTLSQVEEAVKKSDYVEYKIKENGDMYIKVKK
;
A
#
# COMPACT_ATOMS: atom_id res chain seq x y z
N MET A 1 -50.54 1.80 -4.69
CA MET A 1 -51.21 0.93 -5.69
C MET A 1 -50.20 -0.12 -6.14
N ASN A 2 -50.55 -1.41 -6.23
CA ASN A 2 -49.64 -2.46 -6.71
C ASN A 2 -50.39 -3.46 -7.60
N HIS A 3 -49.96 -3.66 -8.86
CA HIS A 3 -50.57 -4.61 -9.79
C HIS A 3 -49.53 -5.43 -10.54
N TYR A 4 -49.61 -6.75 -10.36
CA TYR A 4 -48.90 -7.73 -11.17
C TYR A 4 -49.79 -8.27 -12.29
N LEU A 5 -49.28 -8.28 -13.51
CA LEU A 5 -49.94 -8.77 -14.70
C LEU A 5 -49.05 -9.79 -15.42
N ALA A 6 -49.66 -10.88 -15.91
CA ALA A 6 -48.99 -11.86 -16.75
C ALA A 6 -49.57 -11.88 -18.16
N PHE A 7 -48.72 -12.13 -19.15
CA PHE A 7 -49.10 -12.32 -20.54
C PHE A 7 -48.48 -13.62 -21.05
N LYS A 8 -49.33 -14.55 -21.49
CA LYS A 8 -48.91 -15.82 -22.09
C LYS A 8 -49.54 -15.97 -23.47
N ASP A 9 -48.69 -16.15 -24.48
CA ASP A 9 -49.07 -16.63 -25.82
C ASP A 9 -48.21 -17.85 -26.19
N GLY A 10 -48.44 -18.45 -27.37
CA GLY A 10 -47.70 -19.64 -27.82
C GLY A 10 -46.17 -19.49 -27.93
N THR A 11 -45.63 -18.27 -27.79
CA THR A 11 -44.19 -17.94 -27.94
C THR A 11 -43.63 -17.06 -26.81
N SER A 12 -44.48 -16.41 -26.01
CA SER A 12 -44.12 -15.42 -24.99
C SER A 12 -44.75 -15.74 -23.65
N ASP A 13 -43.93 -15.79 -22.59
CA ASP A 13 -44.38 -15.83 -21.19
C ASP A 13 -43.73 -14.65 -20.44
N LYS A 14 -44.49 -13.59 -20.22
CA LYS A 14 -44.00 -12.28 -19.74
C LYS A 14 -44.78 -11.80 -18.53
N PHE A 15 -44.12 -11.02 -17.69
CA PHE A 15 -44.74 -10.32 -16.57
C PHE A 15 -44.53 -8.81 -16.65
N TRP A 16 -45.44 -8.09 -16.02
CA TRP A 16 -45.40 -6.65 -15.85
C TRP A 16 -45.99 -6.29 -14.49
N ASN A 17 -45.26 -5.51 -13.69
CA ASN A 17 -45.63 -5.07 -12.36
C ASN A 17 -45.58 -3.54 -12.29
N ILE A 18 -46.49 -2.92 -11.55
CA ILE A 18 -46.43 -1.50 -11.23
C ILE A 18 -46.70 -1.28 -9.74
N GLU A 19 -45.80 -0.55 -9.09
CA GLU A 19 -45.86 -0.19 -7.67
C GLU A 19 -45.83 1.33 -7.53
N VAL A 20 -46.86 1.89 -6.90
CA VAL A 20 -47.00 3.32 -6.63
C VAL A 20 -46.78 3.58 -5.15
N THR A 21 -45.80 4.41 -4.83
CA THR A 21 -45.41 4.82 -3.47
C THR A 21 -45.30 6.35 -3.43
N GLY A 22 -46.22 6.99 -2.70
CA GLY A 22 -46.31 8.46 -2.64
C GLY A 22 -46.51 9.08 -4.02
N ASN A 23 -45.63 10.02 -4.38
CA ASN A 23 -45.66 10.74 -5.66
C ASN A 23 -44.83 10.06 -6.78
N SER A 24 -44.39 8.82 -6.60
CA SER A 24 -43.63 8.07 -7.60
C SER A 24 -44.22 6.68 -7.86
N PHE A 25 -43.92 6.13 -9.03
CA PHE A 25 -44.19 4.73 -9.32
C PHE A 25 -42.97 4.04 -9.94
N THR A 26 -42.86 2.74 -9.70
CA THR A 26 -41.87 1.85 -10.31
C THR A 26 -42.59 0.80 -11.14
N VAL A 27 -42.18 0.63 -12.39
CA VAL A 27 -42.68 -0.40 -13.31
C VAL A 27 -41.58 -1.43 -13.52
N THR A 28 -41.87 -2.71 -13.27
CA THR A 28 -40.94 -3.83 -13.50
C THR A 28 -41.51 -4.77 -14.56
N TYR A 29 -40.73 -5.16 -15.58
CA TYR A 29 -41.21 -6.06 -16.63
C TYR A 29 -40.13 -7.01 -17.14
N GLY A 30 -40.53 -8.19 -17.59
CA GLY A 30 -39.58 -9.20 -18.06
C GLY A 30 -40.21 -10.53 -18.46
N LYS A 31 -39.38 -11.55 -18.70
CA LYS A 31 -39.85 -12.93 -18.90
C LYS A 31 -40.22 -13.53 -17.54
N THR A 32 -41.33 -14.25 -17.45
CA THR A 32 -41.79 -14.87 -16.19
C THR A 32 -40.70 -15.78 -15.61
N GLY A 33 -40.35 -15.58 -14.32
CA GLY A 33 -39.26 -16.30 -13.64
C GLY A 33 -37.89 -15.61 -13.66
N THR A 34 -37.77 -14.41 -14.24
CA THR A 34 -36.56 -13.57 -14.18
C THR A 34 -36.77 -12.34 -13.29
N SER A 35 -35.71 -11.66 -12.87
CA SER A 35 -35.80 -10.41 -12.08
C SER A 35 -36.44 -9.24 -12.83
N GLY A 36 -36.49 -9.30 -14.17
CA GLY A 36 -37.01 -8.23 -15.03
C GLY A 36 -36.15 -6.96 -15.03
N THR A 37 -36.66 -5.93 -15.71
CA THR A 37 -36.08 -4.59 -15.78
C THR A 37 -37.05 -3.61 -15.10
N SER A 38 -36.54 -2.73 -14.24
CA SER A 38 -37.33 -1.73 -13.51
C SER A 38 -37.08 -0.33 -14.04
N GLN A 39 -38.13 0.50 -14.06
CA GLN A 39 -38.06 1.93 -14.36
C GLN A 39 -38.93 2.70 -13.36
N THR A 40 -38.37 3.74 -12.76
CA THR A 40 -39.08 4.59 -11.77
C THR A 40 -39.37 5.96 -12.37
N LYS A 41 -40.56 6.50 -12.08
CA LYS A 41 -40.98 7.83 -12.51
C LYS A 41 -41.65 8.57 -11.36
N THR A 42 -41.23 9.82 -11.15
CA THR A 42 -41.69 10.70 -10.07
C THR A 42 -42.52 11.85 -10.63
N PHE A 43 -43.50 12.32 -9.87
CA PHE A 43 -44.46 13.36 -10.25
C PHE A 43 -44.58 14.43 -9.16
N ASP A 44 -45.10 15.60 -9.53
CA ASP A 44 -45.27 16.73 -8.61
C ASP A 44 -46.18 16.42 -7.40
N ASN A 45 -47.13 15.50 -7.57
CA ASN A 45 -48.07 15.10 -6.52
C ASN A 45 -48.59 13.66 -6.71
N GLU A 46 -49.15 13.10 -5.65
CA GLU A 46 -49.66 11.72 -5.62
C GLU A 46 -50.82 11.49 -6.59
N GLU A 47 -51.69 12.49 -6.79
CA GLU A 47 -52.86 12.37 -7.66
C GLU A 47 -52.47 12.20 -9.14
N LYS A 48 -51.51 13.00 -9.62
CA LYS A 48 -50.94 12.84 -10.98
C LYS A 48 -50.26 11.49 -11.15
N CYS A 49 -49.51 11.05 -10.13
CA CYS A 49 -48.82 9.76 -10.13
C CYS A 49 -49.82 8.59 -10.28
N LEU A 50 -50.88 8.59 -9.46
CA LEU A 50 -51.93 7.57 -9.50
C LEU A 50 -52.67 7.55 -10.83
N LYS A 51 -52.99 8.72 -11.39
CA LYS A 51 -53.70 8.82 -12.68
C LYS A 51 -52.88 8.23 -13.83
N GLU A 52 -51.58 8.50 -13.88
CA GLU A 52 -50.71 7.94 -14.92
C GLU A 52 -50.47 6.43 -14.71
N ALA A 53 -50.33 5.97 -13.45
CA ALA A 53 -50.22 4.55 -13.13
C ALA A 53 -51.47 3.75 -13.55
N GLN A 54 -52.67 4.30 -13.31
CA GLN A 54 -53.94 3.69 -13.74
C GLN A 54 -54.09 3.64 -15.27
N LYS A 55 -53.59 4.65 -15.98
CA LYS A 55 -53.55 4.66 -17.44
C LYS A 55 -52.66 3.54 -17.98
N LEU A 56 -51.44 3.40 -17.45
CA LEU A 56 -50.52 2.32 -17.83
C LEU A 56 -51.11 0.94 -17.56
N LEU A 57 -51.75 0.75 -16.40
CA LEU A 57 -52.46 -0.48 -16.07
C LEU A 57 -53.54 -0.80 -17.11
N SER A 58 -54.37 0.18 -17.45
CA SER A 58 -55.46 0.02 -18.43
C SER A 58 -54.94 -0.33 -19.82
N GLU A 59 -53.82 0.26 -20.24
CA GLU A 59 -53.16 -0.07 -21.51
C GLU A 59 -52.64 -1.51 -21.55
N LYS A 60 -52.11 -2.03 -20.43
CA LYS A 60 -51.62 -3.41 -20.37
C LYS A 60 -52.76 -4.43 -20.39
N LEU A 61 -53.84 -4.15 -19.65
CA LEU A 61 -55.05 -4.99 -19.70
C LEU A 61 -55.65 -5.06 -21.12
N LYS A 62 -55.67 -3.94 -21.86
CA LYS A 62 -56.09 -3.91 -23.28
C LYS A 62 -55.18 -4.73 -24.21
N LYS A 63 -53.90 -4.89 -23.86
CA LYS A 63 -52.91 -5.69 -24.62
C LYS A 63 -52.98 -7.19 -24.30
N GLY A 64 -54.03 -7.65 -23.62
CA GLY A 64 -54.24 -9.05 -23.29
C GLY A 64 -53.45 -9.54 -22.08
N TYR A 65 -52.83 -8.64 -21.31
CA TYR A 65 -52.27 -9.02 -20.02
C TYR A 65 -53.43 -9.32 -19.06
N ILE A 66 -53.37 -10.46 -18.40
CA ILE A 66 -54.39 -10.88 -17.44
C ILE A 66 -53.84 -10.61 -16.05
N GLN A 67 -54.70 -10.07 -15.19
CA GLN A 67 -54.36 -9.90 -13.79
C GLN A 67 -54.32 -11.28 -13.13
N THR A 68 -53.11 -11.80 -12.92
CA THR A 68 -52.89 -13.08 -12.25
C THR A 68 -53.09 -12.88 -10.75
N SER A 69 -54.22 -13.33 -10.23
CA SER A 69 -54.46 -13.41 -8.78
C SER A 69 -53.73 -14.62 -8.19
N SER A 70 -52.40 -14.56 -8.14
CA SER A 70 -51.49 -15.41 -7.34
C SER A 70 -50.05 -15.04 -7.74
N GLN A 71 -49.37 -14.11 -7.08
CA GLN A 71 -49.01 -14.16 -5.67
C GLN A 71 -49.48 -12.89 -4.94
N LYS A 72 -50.66 -12.97 -4.30
CA LYS A 72 -50.63 -12.66 -2.87
C LYS A 72 -49.68 -13.70 -2.29
N GLU A 73 -48.41 -13.36 -2.06
CA GLU A 73 -47.77 -13.99 -0.91
C GLU A 73 -48.78 -13.81 0.22
N LYS A 74 -49.31 -14.92 0.73
CA LYS A 74 -49.99 -14.94 2.01
C LYS A 74 -48.96 -14.42 3.02
N ILE A 75 -48.80 -13.10 3.12
CA ILE A 75 -48.74 -12.52 4.45
C ILE A 75 -50.14 -12.79 4.95
N SER A 76 -50.26 -13.92 5.63
CA SER A 76 -51.51 -14.32 6.22
C SER A 76 -51.99 -13.15 7.08
N ASN A 77 -53.26 -12.74 6.97
CA ASN A 77 -53.84 -11.81 7.93
C ASN A 77 -53.82 -12.37 9.38
N ASP A 78 -53.20 -13.53 9.61
CA ASP A 78 -52.89 -14.10 10.92
C ASP A 78 -52.16 -13.10 11.83
N PHE A 79 -51.24 -12.26 11.32
CA PHE A 79 -50.58 -11.26 12.17
C PHE A 79 -51.56 -10.20 12.71
N LEU A 80 -52.54 -9.77 11.91
CA LEU A 80 -53.59 -8.84 12.37
C LEU A 80 -54.49 -9.49 13.42
N LYS A 81 -54.68 -10.81 13.36
CA LYS A 81 -55.45 -11.54 14.38
C LYS A 81 -54.68 -11.56 15.70
N GLU A 82 -53.41 -11.94 15.67
CA GLU A 82 -52.52 -11.92 16.84
C GLU A 82 -52.46 -10.51 17.46
N TRP A 83 -52.29 -9.47 16.65
CA TRP A 83 -52.21 -8.10 17.15
C TRP A 83 -53.52 -7.61 17.78
N LYS A 84 -54.68 -8.06 17.30
CA LYS A 84 -55.98 -7.74 17.91
C LYS A 84 -56.10 -8.41 19.28
N GLU A 85 -55.69 -9.67 19.39
CA GLU A 85 -55.64 -10.39 20.66
C GLU A 85 -54.73 -9.69 21.67
N ILE A 86 -53.58 -9.13 21.22
CA ILE A 86 -52.69 -8.33 22.05
C ILE A 86 -53.35 -7.00 22.47
N ALA A 87 -53.95 -6.25 21.54
CA ALA A 87 -54.58 -4.96 21.82
C ALA A 87 -55.75 -5.06 22.82
N ASP A 88 -56.52 -6.16 22.73
CA ASP A 88 -57.64 -6.46 23.63
C ASP A 88 -57.22 -7.27 24.88
N SER A 89 -55.91 -7.48 25.09
CA SER A 89 -55.41 -8.36 26.14
C SER A 89 -55.65 -7.82 27.55
N LYS A 90 -56.05 -8.72 28.46
CA LYS A 90 -56.11 -8.46 29.91
C LYS A 90 -54.73 -8.48 30.59
N ASN A 91 -53.73 -9.10 29.95
CA ASN A 91 -52.36 -9.23 30.43
C ASN A 91 -51.38 -8.60 29.42
N LEU A 92 -51.68 -7.37 28.99
CA LEU A 92 -51.00 -6.67 27.90
C LEU A 92 -49.46 -6.74 27.99
N GLN A 93 -48.89 -6.47 29.16
CA GLN A 93 -47.43 -6.46 29.36
C GLN A 93 -46.80 -7.82 29.04
N ASN A 94 -47.44 -8.92 29.46
CA ASN A 94 -46.94 -10.27 29.22
C ASN A 94 -47.07 -10.67 27.75
N ASP A 95 -48.18 -10.32 27.11
CA ASP A 95 -48.42 -10.66 25.71
C ASP A 95 -47.51 -9.85 24.78
N LEU A 96 -47.25 -8.58 25.09
CA LEU A 96 -46.24 -7.78 24.39
C LEU A 96 -44.82 -8.31 24.62
N THR A 97 -44.46 -8.66 25.86
CA THR A 97 -43.15 -9.28 26.16
C THR A 97 -42.95 -10.54 25.32
N LYS A 98 -43.98 -11.39 25.21
CA LYS A 98 -43.94 -12.61 24.41
C LYS A 98 -43.87 -12.30 22.91
N HIS A 99 -44.64 -11.33 22.44
CA HIS A 99 -44.66 -10.96 21.02
C HIS A 99 -43.30 -10.42 20.55
N PHE A 100 -42.66 -9.58 21.36
CA PHE A 100 -41.38 -8.94 21.05
C PHE A 100 -40.14 -9.70 21.55
N SER A 101 -40.30 -10.93 22.04
CA SER A 101 -39.17 -11.73 22.56
C SER A 101 -38.12 -12.04 21.50
N TYR A 102 -38.47 -11.99 20.22
CA TYR A 102 -37.54 -12.20 19.10
C TYR A 102 -36.47 -11.10 19.00
N LEU A 103 -36.66 -9.95 19.66
CA LEU A 103 -35.65 -8.90 19.75
C LEU A 103 -34.51 -9.25 20.72
N ALA A 104 -34.73 -10.17 21.66
CA ALA A 104 -33.66 -10.72 22.50
C ALA A 104 -32.85 -11.76 21.70
N ASP A 105 -32.25 -11.32 20.60
CA ASP A 105 -31.50 -12.15 19.66
C ASP A 105 -30.02 -12.31 20.06
N SER A 106 -29.62 -11.84 21.24
CA SER A 106 -28.31 -12.08 21.87
C SER A 106 -28.50 -12.60 23.30
N PRO A 107 -27.60 -13.46 23.80
CA PRO A 107 -27.75 -14.07 25.12
C PRO A 107 -27.93 -13.05 26.25
N GLY A 108 -28.95 -13.24 27.09
CA GLY A 108 -29.19 -12.43 28.29
C GLY A 108 -30.10 -11.22 28.08
N PHE A 109 -30.64 -10.99 26.88
CA PHE A 109 -31.55 -9.88 26.62
C PHE A 109 -33.03 -10.17 26.96
N GLU A 110 -33.37 -11.39 27.35
CA GLU A 110 -34.74 -11.75 27.75
C GLU A 110 -35.29 -10.92 28.92
N PRO A 111 -34.51 -10.61 29.98
CA PRO A 111 -34.93 -9.68 31.03
C PRO A 111 -35.12 -8.25 30.53
N VAL A 112 -34.34 -7.81 29.54
CA VAL A 112 -34.41 -6.46 28.95
C VAL A 112 -35.75 -6.26 28.23
N VAL A 113 -36.15 -7.22 27.39
CA VAL A 113 -37.47 -7.20 26.73
C VAL A 113 -38.60 -7.11 27.76
N ARG A 114 -38.55 -7.96 28.79
CA ARG A 114 -39.56 -7.96 29.86
C ARG A 114 -39.64 -6.59 30.54
N LYS A 115 -38.49 -6.02 30.90
CA LYS A 115 -38.42 -4.74 31.59
C LYS A 115 -38.98 -3.59 30.75
N ILE A 116 -38.71 -3.58 29.44
CA ILE A 116 -39.29 -2.59 28.52
C ILE A 116 -40.82 -2.69 28.52
N PHE A 117 -41.37 -3.88 28.28
CA PHE A 117 -42.82 -4.03 28.12
C PHE A 117 -43.62 -4.01 29.44
N GLU A 118 -42.99 -4.12 30.61
CA GLU A 118 -43.60 -3.77 31.92
C GLU A 118 -44.08 -2.30 31.96
N HIS A 119 -43.44 -1.42 31.18
CA HIS A 119 -43.77 0.00 31.07
C HIS A 119 -44.84 0.29 30.00
N SER A 120 -45.35 -0.73 29.30
CA SER A 120 -46.45 -0.55 28.35
C SER A 120 -47.75 -0.15 29.05
N LYS A 121 -48.48 0.77 28.41
CA LYS A 121 -49.74 1.36 28.87
C LYS A 121 -50.92 0.84 28.04
N ALA A 122 -50.79 0.84 26.72
CA ALA A 122 -51.83 0.41 25.79
C ALA A 122 -51.21 -0.10 24.48
N ALA A 123 -51.94 -0.94 23.75
CA ALA A 123 -51.62 -1.27 22.38
C ALA A 123 -52.85 -1.03 21.49
N LYS A 124 -52.61 -0.51 20.28
CA LYS A 124 -53.65 -0.25 19.29
C LYS A 124 -53.16 -0.59 17.89
N ILE A 125 -54.10 -0.84 16.99
CA ILE A 125 -53.80 -1.14 15.58
C ILE A 125 -54.22 0.05 14.74
N ASN A 126 -53.30 0.56 13.93
CA ASN A 126 -53.58 1.57 12.92
C ASN A 126 -53.22 1.03 11.53
N GLY A 127 -54.23 0.58 10.78
CA GLY A 127 -54.02 -0.09 9.50
C GLY A 127 -53.17 -1.35 9.65
N ASN A 128 -51.97 -1.34 9.08
CA ASN A 128 -51.00 -2.44 9.11
C ASN A 128 -49.85 -2.19 10.12
N THR A 129 -50.12 -1.43 11.17
CA THR A 129 -49.14 -1.08 12.20
C THR A 129 -49.70 -1.35 13.59
N LEU A 130 -48.95 -2.12 14.39
CA LEU A 130 -49.17 -2.23 15.82
C LEU A 130 -48.47 -1.06 16.52
N VAL A 131 -49.21 -0.34 17.35
CA VAL A 131 -48.72 0.84 18.07
C VAL A 131 -48.80 0.55 19.56
N VAL A 132 -47.66 0.54 20.23
CA VAL A 132 -47.54 0.32 21.68
C VAL A 132 -47.23 1.66 22.34
N GLU A 133 -48.11 2.09 23.24
CA GLU A 133 -47.94 3.30 24.04
C GLU A 133 -47.32 2.93 25.40
N PHE A 134 -46.33 3.71 25.84
CA PHE A 134 -45.64 3.51 27.10
C PHE A 134 -46.05 4.55 28.15
N LYS A 135 -45.87 4.23 29.43
CA LYS A 135 -46.26 5.08 30.57
C LYS A 135 -45.54 6.44 30.59
N ASN A 136 -44.33 6.52 30.04
CA ASN A 136 -43.53 7.75 29.89
C ASN A 136 -43.97 8.62 28.70
N GLY A 137 -44.99 8.22 27.93
CA GLY A 137 -45.48 8.96 26.76
C GLY A 137 -44.82 8.58 25.44
N ASN A 138 -43.77 7.75 25.46
CA ASN A 138 -43.15 7.25 24.24
C ASN A 138 -44.02 6.21 23.54
N THR A 139 -43.77 6.01 22.25
CA THR A 139 -44.52 5.07 21.41
C THR A 139 -43.57 4.23 20.58
N LEU A 140 -43.81 2.92 20.53
CA LEU A 140 -43.18 2.00 19.59
C LEU A 140 -44.19 1.61 18.52
N THR A 141 -43.84 1.84 17.26
CA THR A 141 -44.64 1.44 16.09
C THR A 141 -43.98 0.25 15.40
N ALA A 142 -44.77 -0.77 15.08
CA ALA A 142 -44.30 -2.01 14.50
C ALA A 142 -45.09 -2.31 13.22
N ALA A 143 -44.41 -2.23 12.08
CA ALA A 143 -45.00 -2.45 10.76
C ALA A 143 -45.32 -3.93 10.53
N ALA A 144 -46.16 -4.23 9.55
CA ALA A 144 -46.45 -5.61 9.15
C ALA A 144 -45.16 -6.40 8.79
N PRO A 145 -45.18 -7.73 8.92
CA PRO A 145 -44.10 -8.61 8.46
C PRO A 145 -43.60 -8.24 7.06
N GLY A 146 -42.27 -8.15 6.92
CA GLY A 146 -41.59 -7.89 5.65
C GLY A 146 -41.25 -9.16 4.89
N ASN A 147 -40.77 -8.99 3.65
CA ASN A 147 -40.25 -10.10 2.85
C ASN A 147 -38.73 -10.24 3.05
N SER A 148 -38.30 -11.19 3.89
CA SER A 148 -36.88 -11.47 4.16
C SER A 148 -36.08 -11.78 2.88
N LYS A 149 -36.72 -12.34 1.84
CA LYS A 149 -36.06 -12.63 0.54
C LYS A 149 -35.60 -11.38 -0.20
N SER A 150 -36.11 -10.21 0.16
CA SER A 150 -35.69 -8.91 -0.39
C SER A 150 -34.37 -8.41 0.21
N TYR A 151 -33.89 -9.01 1.31
CA TYR A 151 -32.73 -8.53 2.07
C TYR A 151 -31.58 -9.54 2.15
N LYS A 152 -31.38 -10.40 1.12
CA LYS A 152 -30.45 -11.55 1.14
C LYS A 152 -28.99 -11.26 1.56
N LYS A 153 -28.54 -10.00 1.50
CA LYS A 153 -27.19 -9.60 1.93
C LYS A 153 -27.08 -9.27 3.42
N PHE A 154 -28.21 -9.07 4.11
CA PHE A 154 -28.25 -8.79 5.55
C PHE A 154 -28.03 -10.06 6.38
N PRO A 155 -27.54 -9.93 7.63
CA PRO A 155 -27.33 -11.06 8.54
C PRO A 155 -28.61 -11.81 8.89
N LYS A 156 -28.47 -13.06 9.35
CA LYS A 156 -29.61 -13.94 9.63
C LYS A 156 -30.46 -13.41 10.78
N SER A 157 -29.85 -12.82 11.81
CA SER A 157 -30.57 -12.15 12.90
C SER A 157 -31.55 -11.10 12.36
N PHE A 158 -31.06 -10.19 11.51
CA PHE A 158 -31.87 -9.16 10.85
C PHE A 158 -33.01 -9.74 10.04
N LEU A 159 -32.76 -10.77 9.23
CA LEU A 159 -33.80 -11.43 8.44
C LEU A 159 -34.94 -11.96 9.32
N ASN A 160 -34.61 -12.57 10.46
CA ASN A 160 -35.61 -13.06 11.41
C ASN A 160 -36.46 -11.92 12.01
N LEU A 161 -35.86 -10.74 12.25
CA LEU A 161 -36.59 -9.57 12.74
C LEU A 161 -37.58 -9.06 11.69
N ILE A 162 -37.14 -8.93 10.43
CA ILE A 162 -37.96 -8.43 9.33
C ILE A 162 -39.15 -9.35 9.05
N GLU A 163 -39.02 -10.67 9.25
CA GLU A 163 -40.14 -11.62 9.16
C GLU A 163 -41.21 -11.41 10.23
N LYS A 164 -40.88 -10.76 11.35
CA LYS A 164 -41.85 -10.37 12.38
C LYS A 164 -42.41 -8.98 12.12
N HIS A 165 -41.53 -8.01 11.90
CA HIS A 165 -41.90 -6.64 11.57
C HIS A 165 -40.89 -6.06 10.59
N ASN A 166 -41.36 -5.59 9.42
CA ASN A 166 -40.47 -5.00 8.42
C ASN A 166 -39.73 -3.77 8.96
N THR A 167 -40.33 -3.06 9.92
CA THR A 167 -39.74 -1.87 10.51
C THR A 167 -40.31 -1.68 11.92
N LEU A 168 -39.44 -1.26 12.85
CA LEU A 168 -39.79 -0.81 14.18
C LEU A 168 -39.34 0.64 14.36
N LYS A 169 -40.23 1.53 14.80
CA LYS A 169 -39.90 2.95 14.96
C LYS A 169 -40.40 3.56 16.25
N THR A 170 -39.59 4.44 16.83
CA THR A 170 -39.99 5.43 17.83
C THR A 170 -39.97 6.82 17.20
N ASN A 171 -39.98 7.87 18.02
CA ASN A 171 -39.80 9.23 17.52
C ASN A 171 -38.38 9.50 17.03
N ARG A 172 -37.38 8.77 17.57
CA ARG A 172 -35.96 8.99 17.27
C ARG A 172 -35.28 7.82 16.58
N LEU A 173 -35.74 6.60 16.84
CA LEU A 173 -35.09 5.36 16.43
C LEU A 173 -35.87 4.65 15.32
N GLU A 174 -35.17 4.12 14.31
CA GLU A 174 -35.73 3.28 13.27
C GLU A 174 -34.88 2.02 13.06
N LEU A 175 -35.45 0.85 13.31
CA LEU A 175 -34.87 -0.46 12.98
C LEU A 175 -35.56 -1.01 11.73
N GLY A 176 -34.77 -1.33 10.70
CA GLY A 176 -35.24 -1.78 9.40
C GLY A 176 -34.14 -1.64 8.35
N LYS A 177 -34.48 -1.59 7.05
CA LYS A 177 -33.50 -1.17 6.04
C LYS A 177 -33.47 0.36 6.01
N CYS A 178 -32.44 0.95 6.58
CA CYS A 178 -32.25 2.40 6.62
C CYS A 178 -31.39 2.86 5.45
N ASP A 179 -31.62 4.09 5.00
CA ASP A 179 -30.74 4.76 4.04
C ASP A 179 -29.48 5.24 4.77
N PHE A 180 -28.33 5.15 4.13
CA PHE A 180 -27.03 5.60 4.65
C PHE A 180 -26.29 6.34 3.55
N ASP A 181 -25.93 7.60 3.81
CA ASP A 181 -25.18 8.41 2.87
C ASP A 181 -23.68 8.12 3.00
N PHE A 182 -23.14 7.29 2.10
CA PHE A 182 -21.73 6.95 2.09
C PHE A 182 -20.87 8.02 1.39
N ASP A 183 -21.49 8.86 0.55
CA ASP A 183 -20.77 9.80 -0.32
C ASP A 183 -20.16 10.99 0.46
N ILE A 184 -20.52 11.15 1.73
CA ILE A 184 -19.94 12.16 2.61
C ILE A 184 -18.55 11.78 3.16
N PHE A 185 -18.11 10.54 2.95
CA PHE A 185 -16.82 10.03 3.45
C PHE A 185 -15.79 9.93 2.33
N ASP A 186 -14.59 10.46 2.56
CA ASP A 186 -13.46 10.49 1.63
C ASP A 186 -12.34 9.51 2.03
N GLU A 187 -11.37 9.28 1.13
CA GLU A 187 -10.19 8.46 1.42
C GLU A 187 -9.40 9.04 2.62
N GLY A 188 -9.21 8.22 3.65
CA GLY A 188 -8.67 8.63 4.95
C GLY A 188 -9.71 8.67 6.06
N ASP A 189 -11.01 8.73 5.73
CA ASP A 189 -12.06 8.57 6.72
C ASP A 189 -12.21 7.11 7.14
N ARG A 190 -12.44 6.88 8.44
CA ARG A 190 -12.54 5.53 9.01
C ARG A 190 -13.62 4.69 8.32
N VAL A 191 -14.78 5.28 8.01
CA VAL A 191 -15.87 4.59 7.31
C VAL A 191 -15.44 4.22 5.89
N TYR A 192 -14.81 5.14 5.15
CA TYR A 192 -14.33 4.87 3.80
C TYR A 192 -13.29 3.74 3.77
N ASP A 193 -12.32 3.79 4.69
CA ASP A 193 -11.24 2.82 4.82
C ASP A 193 -11.72 1.42 5.24
N ILE A 194 -12.70 1.34 6.15
CA ILE A 194 -13.29 0.06 6.59
C ILE A 194 -13.92 -0.68 5.41
N PHE A 195 -14.61 0.06 4.54
CA PHE A 195 -15.34 -0.48 3.40
C PHE A 195 -14.55 -0.45 2.07
N ASP A 196 -13.29 0.01 2.07
CA ASP A 196 -12.44 0.08 0.87
C ASP A 196 -13.12 0.87 -0.25
N GLY A 197 -13.79 1.98 0.11
CA GLY A 197 -14.56 2.84 -0.80
C GLY A 197 -15.78 2.18 -1.46
N LYS A 198 -16.29 1.05 -0.95
CA LYS A 198 -17.38 0.28 -1.58
C LYS A 198 -18.72 0.45 -0.85
N GLU A 199 -19.45 1.50 -1.20
CA GLU A 199 -20.82 1.77 -0.73
C GLU A 199 -21.74 0.53 -0.82
N SER A 200 -21.67 -0.25 -1.92
CA SER A 200 -22.55 -1.42 -2.13
C SER A 200 -22.45 -2.56 -1.10
N ASN A 201 -21.46 -2.47 -0.19
CA ASN A 201 -21.24 -3.38 0.93
C ASN A 201 -21.71 -2.81 2.28
N VAL A 202 -22.20 -1.58 2.32
CA VAL A 202 -22.69 -0.91 3.52
C VAL A 202 -24.15 -1.30 3.73
N PHE A 203 -24.44 -1.81 4.92
CA PHE A 203 -25.78 -2.22 5.30
C PHE A 203 -26.12 -1.55 6.63
N CYS A 204 -27.07 -0.60 6.59
CA CYS A 204 -27.54 0.15 7.75
C CYS A 204 -28.87 -0.45 8.26
N PRO A 205 -28.83 -1.26 9.32
CA PRO A 205 -30.05 -1.80 9.91
C PRO A 205 -30.74 -0.88 10.93
N LEU A 206 -30.07 0.17 11.43
CA LEU A 206 -30.61 1.02 12.49
C LEU A 206 -30.15 2.46 12.32
N HIS A 207 -31.12 3.38 12.32
CA HIS A 207 -30.90 4.81 12.16
C HIS A 207 -31.48 5.58 13.34
N TYR A 208 -30.74 6.57 13.79
CA TYR A 208 -31.17 7.55 14.79
C TYR A 208 -31.28 8.93 14.14
N ARG A 209 -32.41 9.61 14.35
CA ARG A 209 -32.76 10.87 13.67
C ARG A 209 -31.84 12.06 13.96
N ASP A 210 -30.92 11.96 14.92
CA ASP A 210 -29.90 12.97 15.21
C ASP A 210 -28.56 12.64 14.54
N ASN A 211 -28.62 11.99 13.36
CA ASN A 211 -27.45 11.65 12.54
C ASN A 211 -26.51 10.65 13.24
N SER A 212 -27.09 9.60 13.83
CA SER A 212 -26.31 8.42 14.26
C SER A 212 -26.81 7.17 13.53
N ASP A 213 -26.00 6.67 12.61
CA ASP A 213 -26.26 5.45 11.86
C ASP A 213 -25.52 4.27 12.47
N TRP A 214 -26.11 3.08 12.39
CA TRP A 214 -25.45 1.86 12.83
C TRP A 214 -25.39 0.91 11.66
N ILE A 215 -24.17 0.59 11.22
CA ILE A 215 -23.91 -0.22 10.02
C ILE A 215 -23.21 -1.53 10.40
N TYR A 216 -23.40 -2.58 9.60
CA TYR A 216 -22.69 -3.84 9.82
C TYR A 216 -21.21 -3.75 9.43
N HIS A 217 -20.32 -4.19 10.32
CA HIS A 217 -18.89 -4.26 10.04
C HIS A 217 -18.60 -5.32 8.97
N PRO A 218 -17.75 -5.04 7.97
CA PRO A 218 -17.51 -5.98 6.86
C PRO A 218 -16.69 -7.23 7.23
N THR A 219 -16.13 -7.31 8.43
CA THR A 219 -15.13 -8.34 8.80
C THR A 219 -15.20 -8.77 10.25
N GLU A 220 -15.37 -7.83 11.20
CA GLU A 220 -15.56 -8.17 12.60
C GLU A 220 -16.92 -8.84 12.83
N LYS A 221 -16.92 -9.83 13.73
CA LYS A 221 -18.08 -10.65 14.05
C LYS A 221 -18.24 -10.78 15.55
N ASN A 222 -19.45 -11.09 16.00
CA ASN A 222 -19.73 -11.47 17.38
C ASN A 222 -19.48 -12.97 17.63
N LYS A 223 -19.71 -13.43 18.86
CA LYS A 223 -19.50 -14.84 19.28
C LYS A 223 -20.40 -15.83 18.52
N GLU A 224 -21.49 -15.36 17.91
CA GLU A 224 -22.42 -16.17 17.11
C GLU A 224 -22.06 -16.19 15.61
N GLY A 225 -20.98 -15.49 15.22
CA GLY A 225 -20.50 -15.44 13.84
C GLY A 225 -21.24 -14.44 12.94
N GLU A 226 -22.13 -13.62 13.52
CA GLU A 226 -22.80 -12.52 12.83
C GLU A 226 -21.93 -11.25 12.83
N PRO A 227 -22.05 -10.36 11.83
CA PRO A 227 -21.26 -9.14 11.78
C PRO A 227 -21.45 -8.26 13.03
N ALA A 228 -20.35 -7.72 13.56
CA ALA A 228 -20.42 -6.68 14.59
C ALA A 228 -21.08 -5.42 14.03
N ILE A 229 -21.64 -4.58 14.89
CA ILE A 229 -22.37 -3.38 14.47
C ILE A 229 -21.51 -2.16 14.82
N PHE A 230 -21.29 -1.30 13.84
CA PHE A 230 -20.44 -0.13 13.93
C PHE A 230 -21.29 1.15 13.96
N PRO A 231 -21.24 1.95 15.03
CA PRO A 231 -21.89 3.26 15.07
C PRO A 231 -21.11 4.29 14.24
N VAL A 232 -21.84 5.10 13.50
CA VAL A 232 -21.35 6.23 12.69
C VAL A 232 -22.07 7.47 13.19
N ILE A 233 -21.36 8.35 13.89
CA ILE A 233 -21.90 9.62 14.37
C ILE A 233 -21.30 10.72 13.52
N HIS A 234 -22.15 11.44 12.77
CA HIS A 234 -21.72 12.42 11.76
C HIS A 234 -21.06 13.69 12.36
N GLU A 235 -21.04 13.86 13.69
CA GLU A 235 -20.52 15.05 14.39
C GLU A 235 -19.32 14.78 15.33
N LEU A 236 -18.87 13.53 15.49
CA LEU A 236 -17.78 13.18 16.42
C LEU A 236 -16.62 12.50 15.68
N GLU A 237 -15.43 13.10 15.74
CA GLU A 237 -14.15 12.48 15.39
C GLU A 237 -13.75 11.36 16.38
N ASP A 238 -14.58 11.07 17.38
CA ASP A 238 -14.27 10.09 18.41
C ASP A 238 -14.32 8.65 17.89
N GLU A 239 -13.32 7.86 18.27
CA GLU A 239 -13.22 6.43 17.99
C GLU A 239 -14.31 5.64 18.72
N ILE A 240 -15.51 5.57 18.15
CA ILE A 240 -16.54 4.69 18.71
C ILE A 240 -16.24 3.25 18.26
N ASN A 241 -16.25 2.34 19.22
CA ASN A 241 -15.93 0.93 19.00
C ASN A 241 -17.15 0.15 18.48
N PRO A 242 -16.94 -0.91 17.68
CA PRO A 242 -18.03 -1.83 17.34
C PRO A 242 -18.68 -2.44 18.58
N VAL A 243 -19.98 -2.69 18.49
CA VAL A 243 -20.73 -3.46 19.47
C VAL A 243 -20.97 -4.88 18.94
N TYR A 244 -20.95 -5.85 19.84
CA TYR A 244 -20.99 -7.28 19.49
C TYR A 244 -22.34 -7.94 19.83
N TYR A 245 -23.41 -7.16 19.89
CA TYR A 245 -24.79 -7.67 19.91
C TYR A 245 -25.28 -7.91 18.49
N ASN A 246 -26.26 -8.80 18.35
CA ASN A 246 -27.13 -8.79 17.18
C ASN A 246 -28.05 -7.56 17.25
N ILE A 247 -28.66 -7.22 16.11
CA ILE A 247 -29.31 -5.93 15.95
C ILE A 247 -30.60 -5.77 16.78
N GLY A 248 -31.33 -6.85 17.06
CA GLY A 248 -32.52 -6.79 17.91
C GLY A 248 -32.15 -6.39 19.33
N SER A 249 -31.08 -6.96 19.86
CA SER A 249 -30.57 -6.70 21.21
C SER A 249 -29.97 -5.29 21.30
N LEU A 250 -29.26 -4.85 20.27
CA LEU A 250 -28.84 -3.44 20.18
C LEU A 250 -30.06 -2.50 20.19
N PHE A 251 -31.11 -2.80 19.42
CA PHE A 251 -32.33 -2.00 19.40
C PHE A 251 -33.01 -1.94 20.78
N LEU A 252 -33.06 -3.05 21.52
CA LEU A 252 -33.58 -3.06 22.91
C LEU A 252 -32.74 -2.17 23.83
N LYS A 253 -31.42 -2.22 23.72
CA LYS A 253 -30.54 -1.31 24.47
C LYS A 253 -30.86 0.15 24.15
N GLN A 254 -30.96 0.50 22.87
CA GLN A 254 -31.29 1.87 22.45
C GLN A 254 -32.69 2.30 22.90
N LEU A 255 -33.66 1.38 22.96
CA LEU A 255 -34.98 1.65 23.54
C LEU A 255 -34.92 1.93 25.03
N CYS A 256 -34.13 1.17 25.80
CA CYS A 256 -33.92 1.44 27.23
C CYS A 256 -33.33 2.83 27.44
N ASP A 257 -32.34 3.20 26.63
CA ASP A 257 -31.69 4.52 26.66
C ASP A 257 -32.71 5.64 26.30
N GLU A 258 -33.49 5.49 25.21
CA GLU A 258 -34.52 6.47 24.80
C GLU A 258 -35.68 6.59 25.80
N PHE A 259 -36.08 5.49 26.43
CA PHE A 259 -37.23 5.44 27.32
C PHE A 259 -36.87 5.68 28.80
N GLU A 260 -35.59 5.90 29.10
CA GLU A 260 -35.05 6.09 30.44
C GLU A 260 -35.40 4.90 31.37
N ILE A 261 -35.27 3.68 30.86
CA ILE A 261 -35.57 2.44 31.59
C ILE A 261 -34.28 1.86 32.18
N GLU A 262 -34.15 1.93 33.50
CA GLU A 262 -33.03 1.31 34.21
C GLU A 262 -33.15 -0.23 34.20
N VAL A 263 -32.20 -0.87 33.52
CA VAL A 263 -32.03 -2.32 33.45
C VAL A 263 -30.57 -2.67 33.24
N GLU A 264 -30.12 -3.78 33.81
CA GLU A 264 -28.78 -4.30 33.55
C GLU A 264 -28.71 -4.81 32.09
N ILE A 265 -27.86 -4.18 31.29
CA ILE A 265 -27.61 -4.59 29.91
C ILE A 265 -26.47 -5.63 29.92
N PRO A 266 -26.68 -6.84 29.38
CA PRO A 266 -25.61 -7.84 29.27
C PRO A 266 -24.40 -7.27 28.55
N ILE A 267 -23.19 -7.51 29.04
CA ILE A 267 -21.97 -7.01 28.40
C ILE A 267 -21.62 -7.91 27.19
N ALA A 268 -21.61 -7.33 25.99
CA ALA A 268 -21.04 -7.99 24.82
C ALA A 268 -19.53 -7.73 24.74
N GLU A 269 -18.76 -8.73 25.14
CA GLU A 269 -17.31 -8.74 24.92
C GLU A 269 -16.99 -8.91 23.43
N ARG A 270 -16.00 -8.13 22.95
CA ARG A 270 -15.30 -8.44 21.69
C ARG A 270 -14.86 -9.90 21.74
N PRO A 271 -15.22 -10.75 20.76
CA PRO A 271 -14.68 -12.10 20.71
C PRO A 271 -13.15 -12.03 20.73
N ALA A 272 -12.52 -12.95 21.46
CA ALA A 272 -11.06 -13.06 21.45
C ALA A 272 -10.59 -13.12 20.00
N ASP A 273 -9.81 -12.13 19.58
CA ASP A 273 -9.18 -12.16 18.26
C ASP A 273 -8.28 -13.40 18.24
N PRO A 274 -8.56 -14.42 17.40
CA PRO A 274 -7.72 -15.61 17.33
C PRO A 274 -6.26 -15.28 16.97
N SER A 275 -6.03 -14.09 16.41
CA SER A 275 -4.70 -13.54 16.13
C SER A 275 -4.13 -12.68 17.26
N ALA A 276 -4.90 -12.28 18.28
CA ALA A 276 -4.37 -11.52 19.42
C ALA A 276 -3.36 -12.35 20.23
N ASP A 277 -3.62 -13.64 20.45
CA ASP A 277 -2.66 -14.51 21.14
C ASP A 277 -1.36 -14.69 20.32
N LEU A 278 -1.48 -14.79 18.99
CA LEU A 278 -0.35 -14.82 18.06
C LEU A 278 0.44 -13.50 18.08
N LYS A 279 -0.23 -12.34 18.15
CA LYS A 279 0.39 -11.01 18.19
C LYS A 279 1.08 -10.73 19.51
N THR A 280 0.52 -11.21 20.61
CA THR A 280 1.04 -10.97 21.97
C THR A 280 2.40 -11.66 22.17
N ASN A 281 2.64 -12.79 21.50
CA ASN A 281 3.91 -13.52 21.56
C ASN A 281 4.75 -13.46 20.27
N TRP A 282 4.26 -12.81 19.21
CA TRP A 282 4.92 -12.79 17.89
C TRP A 282 6.40 -12.41 17.97
N TRP A 283 6.74 -11.38 18.75
CA TRP A 283 8.13 -10.93 18.93
C TRP A 283 9.02 -12.00 19.57
N ASN A 284 8.49 -12.73 20.56
CA ASN A 284 9.22 -13.75 21.29
C ASN A 284 9.50 -15.00 20.44
N ASP A 285 8.62 -15.29 19.49
CA ASP A 285 8.72 -16.42 18.57
C ASP A 285 9.68 -16.14 17.39
N LEU A 286 10.13 -14.89 17.21
CA LEU A 286 11.12 -14.54 16.20
C LEU A 286 12.50 -15.12 16.52
N SER A 287 13.21 -15.56 15.48
CA SER A 287 14.65 -15.83 15.60
C SER A 287 15.43 -14.55 15.92
N GLU A 288 16.61 -14.69 16.52
CA GLU A 288 17.45 -13.52 16.81
C GLU A 288 17.86 -12.74 15.55
N ALA A 289 17.98 -13.41 14.40
CA ALA A 289 18.24 -12.73 13.12
C ALA A 289 17.09 -11.78 12.75
N TRP A 290 15.84 -12.22 12.92
CA TRP A 290 14.66 -11.38 12.71
C TRP A 290 14.59 -10.21 13.70
N LYS A 291 14.80 -10.49 15.00
CA LYS A 291 14.82 -9.44 16.02
C LYS A 291 15.89 -8.40 15.72
N GLN A 292 17.10 -8.82 15.33
CA GLN A 292 18.19 -7.92 14.98
C GLN A 292 17.87 -7.05 13.75
N ALA A 293 17.23 -7.63 12.72
CA ALA A 293 16.79 -6.87 11.55
C ALA A 293 15.82 -5.75 11.93
N PHE A 294 14.82 -6.04 12.78
CA PHE A 294 13.88 -5.01 13.26
C PHE A 294 14.53 -3.99 14.19
N ARG A 295 15.40 -4.43 15.11
CA ARG A 295 16.18 -3.55 16.00
C ARG A 295 17.02 -2.55 15.21
N ASN A 296 17.75 -3.04 14.21
CA ASN A 296 18.59 -2.19 13.35
C ASN A 296 17.76 -1.15 12.58
N LYS A 297 16.57 -1.55 12.13
CA LYS A 297 15.69 -0.66 11.36
C LYS A 297 15.01 0.40 12.23
N LEU A 298 14.48 0.01 13.38
CA LEU A 298 13.66 0.86 14.24
C LEU A 298 14.47 1.56 15.35
N LYS A 299 15.74 1.16 15.54
CA LYS A 299 16.62 1.62 16.64
C LYS A 299 15.96 1.46 18.00
N ASP A 300 15.32 0.32 18.20
CA ASP A 300 14.54 -0.05 19.37
C ASP A 300 14.91 -1.48 19.75
N GLU A 301 15.15 -1.76 21.04
CA GLU A 301 15.56 -3.08 21.51
C GLU A 301 14.43 -4.11 21.39
N GLU A 302 13.17 -3.70 21.61
CA GLU A 302 12.00 -4.57 21.52
C GLU A 302 10.81 -3.78 20.93
N PRO A 303 10.85 -3.47 19.62
CA PRO A 303 9.77 -2.75 18.97
C PRO A 303 8.47 -3.54 19.06
N THR A 304 7.39 -2.85 19.44
CA THR A 304 6.05 -3.44 19.47
C THR A 304 5.60 -3.85 18.07
N PHE A 305 4.70 -4.84 18.00
CA PHE A 305 4.08 -5.26 16.74
C PHE A 305 3.48 -4.07 15.98
N GLU A 306 2.79 -3.19 16.70
CA GLU A 306 2.22 -1.94 16.20
C GLU A 306 3.26 -1.00 15.57
N LYS A 307 4.41 -0.85 16.22
CA LYS A 307 5.52 -0.04 15.67
C LYS A 307 6.09 -0.66 14.40
N ILE A 308 6.17 -1.98 14.31
CA ILE A 308 6.65 -2.69 13.10
C ILE A 308 5.66 -2.52 11.95
N LEU A 309 4.36 -2.44 12.21
CA LEU A 309 3.33 -2.22 11.20
C LEU A 309 3.42 -0.85 10.51
N THR A 310 4.22 0.08 11.03
CA THR A 310 4.53 1.37 10.38
C THR A 310 5.58 1.27 9.28
N LEU A 311 6.29 0.14 9.17
CA LEU A 311 7.37 -0.01 8.20
C LEU A 311 6.84 -0.16 6.77
N GLU A 312 7.30 0.73 5.89
CA GLU A 312 7.08 0.61 4.44
C GLU A 312 8.26 -0.07 3.71
N LYS A 313 9.42 -0.13 4.38
CA LYS A 313 10.66 -0.67 3.83
C LYS A 313 11.33 -1.59 4.84
N LEU A 314 11.61 -2.82 4.44
CA LEU A 314 12.23 -3.83 5.29
C LEU A 314 13.53 -4.32 4.67
N ASN A 315 14.64 -4.15 5.38
CA ASN A 315 15.95 -4.63 4.96
C ASN A 315 16.34 -5.84 5.82
N LEU A 316 16.39 -7.01 5.19
CA LEU A 316 16.82 -8.30 5.75
C LEU A 316 18.14 -8.77 5.14
N SER A 317 18.83 -7.90 4.40
CA SER A 317 20.07 -8.20 3.72
C SER A 317 21.15 -8.67 4.70
N ASN A 318 21.93 -9.67 4.29
CA ASN A 318 23.04 -10.25 5.06
C ASN A 318 22.67 -10.84 6.43
N PHE A 319 21.38 -11.01 6.74
CA PHE A 319 20.95 -11.72 7.94
C PHE A 319 20.82 -13.23 7.66
N ALA A 320 21.05 -14.04 8.70
CA ALA A 320 20.88 -15.49 8.66
C ALA A 320 19.38 -15.89 8.68
N ILE A 321 18.60 -15.38 7.71
CA ILE A 321 17.17 -15.64 7.52
C ILE A 321 17.01 -16.62 6.35
N SER A 322 16.23 -17.67 6.56
CA SER A 322 15.88 -18.67 5.55
C SER A 322 14.36 -18.82 5.34
N ASP A 323 13.57 -18.42 6.33
CA ASP A 323 12.10 -18.50 6.32
C ASP A 323 11.47 -17.12 6.53
N LEU A 324 10.52 -16.79 5.65
CA LEU A 324 9.74 -15.56 5.67
C LEU A 324 8.39 -15.69 6.36
N LYS A 325 8.07 -16.85 6.95
CA LYS A 325 6.83 -17.09 7.70
C LYS A 325 6.49 -16.00 8.73
N PRO A 326 7.45 -15.38 9.45
CA PRO A 326 7.13 -14.28 10.37
C PRO A 326 6.43 -13.08 9.73
N LEU A 327 6.60 -12.85 8.42
CA LEU A 327 5.90 -11.78 7.69
C LEU A 327 4.41 -12.04 7.52
N GLU A 328 3.92 -13.27 7.68
CA GLU A 328 2.50 -13.61 7.46
C GLU A 328 1.58 -12.80 8.36
N ALA A 329 1.91 -12.69 9.64
CA ALA A 329 1.14 -11.92 10.61
C ALA A 329 1.12 -10.43 10.24
N LEU A 330 2.27 -9.87 9.83
CA LEU A 330 2.37 -8.47 9.43
C LEU A 330 1.63 -8.19 8.11
N LEU A 331 1.80 -9.03 7.10
CA LEU A 331 1.20 -8.87 5.77
C LEU A 331 -0.32 -9.08 5.77
N SER A 332 -0.85 -9.77 6.79
CA SER A 332 -2.29 -9.92 6.98
C SER A 332 -2.96 -8.66 7.55
N GLU A 333 -2.18 -7.75 8.15
CA GLU A 333 -2.70 -6.51 8.72
C GLU A 333 -2.99 -5.47 7.64
N LYS A 334 -4.22 -4.94 7.64
CA LYS A 334 -4.66 -3.95 6.64
C LYS A 334 -3.77 -2.72 6.61
N LYS A 335 -3.33 -2.25 7.78
CA LYS A 335 -2.49 -1.04 7.95
C LYS A 335 -1.03 -1.22 7.53
N PHE A 336 -0.53 -2.45 7.44
CA PHE A 336 0.85 -2.68 7.01
C PHE A 336 0.99 -2.38 5.51
N LYS A 337 1.86 -1.42 5.17
CA LYS A 337 2.07 -0.94 3.79
C LYS A 337 3.49 -1.24 3.31
N LEU A 338 3.93 -2.49 3.41
CA LEU A 338 5.25 -2.89 2.91
C LEU A 338 5.36 -2.69 1.39
N GLY A 339 6.18 -1.72 0.99
CA GLY A 339 6.45 -1.38 -0.41
C GLY A 339 7.78 -1.89 -0.94
N ILE A 340 8.78 -2.01 -0.06
CA ILE A 340 10.15 -2.40 -0.42
C ILE A 340 10.65 -3.48 0.54
N ILE A 341 11.20 -4.56 -0.02
CA ILE A 341 11.91 -5.58 0.76
C ILE A 341 13.26 -5.92 0.13
N ASP A 342 14.29 -5.96 0.96
CA ASP A 342 15.63 -6.41 0.59
C ASP A 342 15.96 -7.72 1.31
N LEU A 343 16.12 -8.79 0.54
CA LEU A 343 16.46 -10.15 0.96
C LEU A 343 17.87 -10.55 0.51
N SER A 344 18.68 -9.60 0.04
CA SER A 344 19.98 -9.92 -0.57
C SER A 344 20.92 -10.65 0.38
N ASP A 345 21.67 -11.61 -0.15
CA ASP A 345 22.66 -12.40 0.56
C ASP A 345 22.08 -13.11 1.82
N THR A 346 20.81 -13.52 1.73
CA THR A 346 20.14 -14.41 2.70
C THR A 346 20.02 -15.84 2.15
N SER A 347 19.60 -16.79 2.99
CA SER A 347 19.37 -18.19 2.60
C SER A 347 17.91 -18.48 2.21
N VAL A 348 17.10 -17.45 1.95
CA VAL A 348 15.68 -17.59 1.59
C VAL A 348 15.54 -18.25 0.22
N SER A 349 14.79 -19.34 0.13
CA SER A 349 14.47 -20.01 -1.13
C SER A 349 13.01 -19.87 -1.56
N ASP A 350 12.11 -19.70 -0.59
CA ASP A 350 10.68 -19.54 -0.82
C ASP A 350 10.23 -18.12 -0.44
N ILE A 351 9.70 -17.40 -1.43
CA ILE A 351 9.18 -16.04 -1.29
C ILE A 351 7.66 -15.97 -1.52
N GLY A 352 6.97 -17.11 -1.53
CA GLY A 352 5.53 -17.20 -1.76
C GLY A 352 4.70 -16.32 -0.82
N ILE A 353 5.17 -16.10 0.41
CA ILE A 353 4.48 -15.26 1.39
C ILE A 353 4.35 -13.80 0.95
N LEU A 354 5.25 -13.31 0.10
CA LEU A 354 5.20 -11.93 -0.41
C LEU A 354 3.97 -11.67 -1.28
N ALA A 355 3.30 -12.71 -1.78
CA ALA A 355 2.02 -12.59 -2.47
C ALA A 355 0.94 -11.91 -1.61
N LEU A 356 1.02 -12.03 -0.28
CA LEU A 356 0.07 -11.41 0.66
C LEU A 356 0.14 -9.88 0.63
N ALA A 357 1.28 -9.29 0.24
CA ALA A 357 1.43 -7.85 0.11
C ALA A 357 0.62 -7.24 -1.05
N LYS A 358 0.20 -8.08 -2.02
CA LYS A 358 -0.60 -7.67 -3.20
C LYS A 358 0.03 -6.45 -3.90
N LYS A 359 -0.78 -5.43 -4.22
CA LYS A 359 -0.37 -4.21 -4.94
C LYS A 359 0.48 -3.24 -4.11
N LYS A 360 0.65 -3.50 -2.81
CA LYS A 360 1.42 -2.61 -1.92
C LYS A 360 2.93 -2.75 -2.17
N LEU A 361 3.39 -3.96 -2.47
CA LEU A 361 4.78 -4.28 -2.73
C LEU A 361 5.15 -3.93 -4.17
N PHE A 362 6.16 -3.08 -4.36
CA PHE A 362 6.61 -2.65 -5.68
C PHE A 362 8.11 -2.86 -5.94
N SER A 363 8.92 -3.09 -4.92
CA SER A 363 10.37 -3.32 -5.04
C SER A 363 10.85 -4.51 -4.21
N VAL A 364 11.55 -5.43 -4.86
CA VAL A 364 12.10 -6.64 -4.23
C VAL A 364 13.55 -6.85 -4.69
N ASN A 365 14.46 -7.02 -3.73
CA ASN A 365 15.83 -7.47 -3.98
C ASN A 365 16.00 -8.90 -3.41
N ILE A 366 16.34 -9.85 -4.27
CA ILE A 366 16.62 -11.26 -3.92
C ILE A 366 18.05 -11.67 -4.24
N SER A 367 18.95 -10.71 -4.44
CA SER A 367 20.30 -10.98 -4.95
C SER A 367 21.07 -11.97 -4.06
N GLY A 368 21.82 -12.90 -4.65
CA GLY A 368 22.60 -13.89 -3.91
C GLY A 368 21.77 -14.96 -3.18
N THR A 369 20.46 -14.99 -3.34
CA THR A 369 19.59 -16.02 -2.73
C THR A 369 19.39 -17.24 -3.65
N PRO A 370 19.03 -18.41 -3.10
CA PRO A 370 18.67 -19.61 -3.89
C PRO A 370 17.23 -19.60 -4.46
N VAL A 371 16.57 -18.44 -4.52
CA VAL A 371 15.19 -18.33 -5.04
C VAL A 371 15.11 -18.76 -6.51
N LYS A 372 14.16 -19.66 -6.80
CA LYS A 372 13.95 -20.22 -8.15
C LYS A 372 12.74 -19.63 -8.86
N ASP A 373 11.68 -19.36 -8.11
CA ASP A 373 10.38 -18.94 -8.65
C ASP A 373 10.00 -17.56 -8.12
N VAL A 374 9.80 -16.61 -9.02
CA VAL A 374 9.35 -15.24 -8.72
C VAL A 374 7.92 -14.97 -9.23
N SER A 375 7.20 -15.99 -9.68
CA SER A 375 5.92 -15.84 -10.37
C SER A 375 4.78 -15.25 -9.53
N MET A 376 4.93 -15.21 -8.22
CA MET A 376 4.02 -14.56 -7.27
C MET A 376 4.13 -13.03 -7.29
N LEU A 377 5.25 -12.46 -7.76
CA LEU A 377 5.55 -11.03 -7.69
C LEU A 377 4.97 -10.22 -8.87
N LYS A 378 3.83 -10.63 -9.45
CA LYS A 378 3.30 -10.08 -10.72
C LYS A 378 3.02 -8.57 -10.73
N GLU A 379 2.83 -7.99 -9.56
CA GLU A 379 2.46 -6.59 -9.38
C GLU A 379 3.66 -5.65 -9.19
N ILE A 380 4.88 -6.17 -8.99
CA ILE A 380 6.05 -5.33 -8.68
C ILE A 380 6.58 -4.60 -9.91
N ASN A 381 7.29 -3.49 -9.67
CA ASN A 381 7.91 -2.66 -10.70
C ASN A 381 9.44 -2.79 -10.73
N PHE A 382 10.07 -3.16 -9.62
CA PHE A 382 11.53 -3.22 -9.49
C PHE A 382 11.95 -4.58 -8.93
N LEU A 383 12.72 -5.33 -9.71
CA LEU A 383 13.30 -6.60 -9.27
C LEU A 383 14.82 -6.56 -9.43
N THR A 384 15.55 -6.81 -8.34
CA THR A 384 16.99 -7.09 -8.38
C THR A 384 17.20 -8.56 -8.01
N ALA A 385 17.71 -9.36 -8.95
CA ALA A 385 17.92 -10.80 -8.77
C ALA A 385 19.33 -11.20 -9.22
N ASP A 386 20.30 -10.39 -8.79
CA ASP A 386 21.70 -10.58 -9.16
C ASP A 386 22.27 -11.81 -8.45
N ARG A 387 23.21 -12.52 -9.08
CA ARG A 387 23.85 -13.72 -8.54
C ARG A 387 22.86 -14.84 -8.17
N CYS A 388 21.60 -14.79 -8.62
CA CYS A 388 20.62 -15.86 -8.43
C CYS A 388 20.84 -17.00 -9.43
N SER A 389 21.81 -17.86 -9.13
CA SER A 389 22.29 -18.91 -10.07
C SER A 389 21.28 -20.02 -10.39
N GLU A 390 20.17 -20.11 -9.64
CA GLU A 390 19.10 -21.11 -9.81
C GLU A 390 17.76 -20.50 -10.26
N LEU A 391 17.74 -19.20 -10.58
CA LEU A 391 16.52 -18.49 -10.99
C LEU A 391 15.94 -19.08 -12.28
N ASN A 392 14.65 -19.39 -12.26
CA ASN A 392 13.92 -19.84 -13.44
C ASN A 392 13.36 -18.63 -14.21
N PHE A 393 13.99 -18.26 -15.33
CA PHE A 393 13.59 -17.12 -16.16
C PHE A 393 12.17 -17.21 -16.74
N SER A 394 11.60 -18.42 -16.88
CA SER A 394 10.19 -18.57 -17.27
C SER A 394 9.21 -18.01 -16.22
N THR A 395 9.64 -17.91 -14.96
CA THR A 395 8.86 -17.28 -13.89
C THR A 395 8.99 -15.76 -13.93
N VAL A 396 10.20 -15.25 -14.24
CA VAL A 396 10.46 -13.82 -14.50
C VAL A 396 9.59 -13.33 -15.64
N ALA A 397 9.43 -14.14 -16.71
CA ALA A 397 8.58 -13.82 -17.87
C ALA A 397 7.13 -13.47 -17.52
N LYS A 398 6.65 -13.79 -16.32
CA LYS A 398 5.29 -13.45 -15.84
C LYS A 398 5.20 -12.04 -15.24
N LEU A 399 6.33 -11.38 -14.98
CA LEU A 399 6.42 -10.08 -14.31
C LEU A 399 6.33 -8.91 -15.31
N LYS A 400 5.23 -8.81 -16.04
CA LYS A 400 5.08 -7.89 -17.18
C LYS A 400 5.04 -6.39 -16.80
N LYS A 401 4.92 -6.06 -15.51
CA LYS A 401 4.87 -4.69 -14.95
C LYS A 401 6.23 -4.15 -14.50
N LEU A 402 7.31 -4.91 -14.71
CA LEU A 402 8.65 -4.45 -14.36
C LEU A 402 9.03 -3.21 -15.17
N LEU A 403 9.46 -2.18 -14.46
CA LEU A 403 10.13 -0.99 -14.97
C LEU A 403 11.64 -1.17 -14.93
N GLN A 404 12.16 -1.88 -13.91
CA GLN A 404 13.57 -2.19 -13.80
C GLN A 404 13.79 -3.65 -13.41
N LEU A 405 14.75 -4.27 -14.08
CA LEU A 405 15.16 -5.65 -13.84
C LEU A 405 16.67 -5.75 -13.83
N SER A 406 17.23 -6.28 -12.75
CA SER A 406 18.64 -6.67 -12.69
C SER A 406 18.76 -8.19 -12.56
N LEU A 407 19.58 -8.78 -13.43
CA LEU A 407 19.91 -10.20 -13.54
C LEU A 407 21.43 -10.38 -13.66
N LEU A 408 22.18 -9.50 -12.99
CA LEU A 408 23.64 -9.48 -13.07
C LEU A 408 24.22 -10.78 -12.52
N ASP A 409 25.26 -11.31 -13.16
CA ASP A 409 25.93 -12.58 -12.82
C ASP A 409 24.97 -13.78 -12.68
N THR A 410 23.96 -13.85 -13.56
CA THR A 410 23.04 -15.00 -13.65
C THR A 410 23.33 -15.90 -14.85
N LYS A 411 22.66 -17.05 -14.92
CA LYS A 411 22.80 -18.02 -16.04
C LYS A 411 21.92 -17.69 -17.26
N LEU A 412 21.49 -16.44 -17.40
CA LEU A 412 20.61 -16.00 -18.49
C LEU A 412 21.31 -16.16 -19.85
N ASN A 413 20.76 -16.98 -20.74
CA ASN A 413 21.34 -17.24 -22.06
C ASN A 413 20.41 -16.89 -23.24
N ASP A 414 19.21 -16.39 -22.94
CA ASP A 414 18.20 -15.99 -23.90
C ASP A 414 17.41 -14.77 -23.37
N LEU A 415 17.11 -13.83 -24.26
CA LEU A 415 16.37 -12.60 -23.97
C LEU A 415 14.97 -12.58 -24.59
N GLU A 416 14.57 -13.60 -25.37
CA GLU A 416 13.31 -13.57 -26.13
C GLU A 416 12.08 -13.34 -25.24
N PHE A 417 12.06 -13.87 -24.01
CA PHE A 417 10.93 -13.69 -23.09
C PHE A 417 10.73 -12.23 -22.64
N LEU A 418 11.75 -11.37 -22.75
CA LEU A 418 11.68 -9.96 -22.37
C LEU A 418 10.96 -9.10 -23.41
N HIS A 419 10.71 -9.61 -24.63
CA HIS A 419 10.05 -8.85 -25.69
C HIS A 419 8.66 -8.30 -25.29
N ASP A 420 7.96 -9.02 -24.41
CA ASP A 420 6.63 -8.62 -23.92
C ASP A 420 6.67 -7.65 -22.73
N PHE A 421 7.85 -7.26 -22.25
CA PHE A 421 8.02 -6.37 -21.09
C PHE A 421 7.88 -4.92 -21.54
N THR A 422 6.68 -4.55 -21.93
CA THR A 422 6.40 -3.25 -22.57
C THR A 422 6.68 -2.03 -21.68
N GLU A 423 6.82 -2.26 -20.37
CA GLU A 423 7.08 -1.24 -19.36
C GLU A 423 8.54 -1.16 -18.92
N LEU A 424 9.38 -2.13 -19.33
CA LEU A 424 10.75 -2.20 -18.86
C LEU A 424 11.57 -1.03 -19.42
N GLU A 425 12.13 -0.22 -18.53
CA GLU A 425 12.94 0.96 -18.84
C GLU A 425 14.42 0.71 -18.62
N GLN A 426 14.77 -0.15 -17.67
CA GLN A 426 16.17 -0.47 -17.34
C GLN A 426 16.35 -1.97 -17.19
N LEU A 427 17.41 -2.48 -17.82
CA LEU A 427 17.80 -3.89 -17.75
C LEU A 427 19.30 -4.01 -17.52
N ASN A 428 19.66 -4.65 -16.42
CA ASN A 428 21.04 -5.06 -16.14
C ASN A 428 21.16 -6.58 -16.30
N ILE A 429 22.01 -7.00 -17.23
CA ILE A 429 22.26 -8.40 -17.59
C ILE A 429 23.77 -8.70 -17.65
N ASN A 430 24.58 -7.87 -16.99
CA ASN A 430 26.04 -8.04 -16.97
C ASN A 430 26.45 -9.37 -16.36
N GLY A 431 27.56 -9.93 -16.84
CA GLY A 431 28.06 -11.22 -16.34
C GLY A 431 27.20 -12.44 -16.74
N THR A 432 26.24 -12.27 -17.65
CA THR A 432 25.46 -13.38 -18.20
C THR A 432 26.18 -14.01 -19.40
N PRO A 433 25.90 -15.28 -19.75
CA PRO A 433 26.49 -15.97 -20.91
C PRO A 433 25.96 -15.49 -22.28
N LEU A 434 25.22 -14.38 -22.34
CA LEU A 434 24.72 -13.80 -23.59
C LEU A 434 25.87 -13.25 -24.45
N THR A 435 25.79 -13.46 -25.76
CA THR A 435 26.73 -12.85 -26.71
C THR A 435 26.32 -11.42 -27.07
N ASP A 436 27.29 -10.60 -27.47
CA ASP A 436 27.05 -9.24 -27.97
C ASP A 436 26.03 -9.19 -29.11
N GLU A 437 26.07 -10.19 -30.00
CA GLU A 437 25.12 -10.31 -31.11
C GLU A 437 23.69 -10.53 -30.61
N GLN A 438 23.49 -11.38 -29.60
CA GLN A 438 22.18 -11.60 -28.99
C GLN A 438 21.64 -10.31 -28.34
N ILE A 439 22.50 -9.61 -27.60
CA ILE A 439 22.14 -8.36 -26.91
C ILE A 439 21.75 -7.27 -27.92
N GLN A 440 22.56 -7.07 -28.97
CA GLN A 440 22.29 -6.06 -30.00
C GLN A 440 21.01 -6.37 -30.78
N LYS A 441 20.78 -7.63 -31.18
CA LYS A 441 19.55 -8.04 -31.87
C LYS A 441 18.32 -7.78 -31.01
N PHE A 442 18.38 -8.12 -29.72
CA PHE A 442 17.33 -7.84 -28.76
C PHE A 442 17.07 -6.33 -28.64
N GLN A 443 18.11 -5.52 -28.43
CA GLN A 443 17.98 -4.08 -28.26
C GLN A 443 17.32 -3.40 -29.47
N ILE A 444 17.76 -3.75 -30.68
CA ILE A 444 17.18 -3.22 -31.94
C ILE A 444 15.69 -3.56 -32.03
N ARG A 445 15.34 -4.84 -31.80
CA ARG A 445 13.96 -5.32 -31.87
C ARG A 445 13.08 -4.63 -30.83
N PHE A 446 13.51 -4.66 -29.57
CA PHE A 446 12.78 -4.08 -28.45
C PHE A 446 12.52 -2.58 -28.64
N ASN A 447 13.52 -1.81 -29.08
CA ASN A 447 13.36 -0.39 -29.34
C ASN A 447 12.44 -0.11 -30.54
N LYS A 448 12.46 -0.95 -31.58
CA LYS A 448 11.53 -0.86 -32.71
C LYS A 448 10.08 -1.07 -32.26
N ASP A 449 9.82 -2.12 -31.48
CA ASP A 449 8.47 -2.42 -30.98
C ASP A 449 7.96 -1.33 -30.04
N ARG A 450 8.85 -0.75 -29.23
CA ARG A 450 8.53 0.40 -28.36
C ARG A 450 8.20 1.65 -29.17
N LEU A 451 8.96 1.95 -30.22
CA LEU A 451 8.70 3.10 -31.10
C LEU A 451 7.33 2.99 -31.77
N GLU A 452 6.93 1.80 -32.21
CA GLU A 452 5.59 1.56 -32.76
C GLU A 452 4.48 1.79 -31.73
N LYS A 453 4.65 1.30 -30.48
CA LYS A 453 3.69 1.53 -29.39
C LYS A 453 3.61 3.01 -28.97
N ASN A 454 4.73 3.73 -28.99
CA ASN A 454 4.76 5.15 -28.67
C ASN A 454 3.91 6.01 -29.62
N LYS A 455 3.57 5.52 -30.83
CA LYS A 455 2.68 6.22 -31.77
C LYS A 455 1.23 6.32 -31.28
N THR A 456 0.80 5.47 -30.36
CA THR A 456 -0.62 5.34 -29.95
C THR A 456 -0.90 5.78 -28.52
N VAL A 457 0.12 6.16 -27.75
CA VAL A 457 0.00 6.56 -26.33
C VAL A 457 0.20 8.06 -26.14
N SER A 458 -0.46 8.64 -25.12
CA SER A 458 -0.36 10.08 -24.82
C SER A 458 1.02 10.52 -24.31
N PHE A 459 1.79 9.60 -23.72
CA PHE A 459 3.14 9.84 -23.21
C PHE A 459 4.11 8.79 -23.78
N PRO A 460 5.03 9.17 -24.68
CA PRO A 460 6.00 8.25 -25.23
C PRO A 460 7.01 7.82 -24.16
N ARG A 461 7.38 6.54 -24.17
CA ARG A 461 8.38 5.98 -23.25
C ARG A 461 9.79 6.06 -23.85
N ASP A 462 10.79 6.34 -23.02
CA ASP A 462 12.21 6.36 -23.42
C ASP A 462 12.69 4.99 -23.96
N PRO A 463 13.75 4.95 -24.80
CA PRO A 463 14.40 3.70 -25.20
C PRO A 463 14.86 2.85 -24.00
N LEU A 464 14.91 1.53 -24.17
CA LEU A 464 15.40 0.63 -23.13
C LEU A 464 16.87 0.94 -22.82
N LYS A 465 17.15 1.23 -21.55
CA LYS A 465 18.51 1.43 -21.05
C LYS A 465 19.09 0.07 -20.65
N LEU A 466 20.14 -0.33 -21.34
CA LEU A 466 20.94 -1.50 -20.97
C LEU A 466 22.14 -1.01 -20.16
N ASP A 467 22.46 -1.73 -19.09
CA ASP A 467 23.70 -1.51 -18.34
C ASP A 467 24.90 -2.28 -18.95
N ILE A 468 24.74 -2.85 -20.15
CA ILE A 468 25.83 -3.41 -20.94
C ILE A 468 26.10 -2.49 -22.13
N HIS A 469 27.38 -2.28 -22.43
CA HIS A 469 27.90 -1.46 -23.51
C HIS A 469 28.69 -2.29 -24.54
N PRO A 470 28.05 -3.21 -25.28
CA PRO A 470 28.73 -4.05 -26.27
C PRO A 470 29.32 -3.24 -27.46
N GLU A 471 28.88 -2.00 -27.64
CA GLU A 471 29.47 -1.06 -28.59
C GLU A 471 30.89 -0.62 -28.21
N ILE A 472 31.26 -0.71 -26.93
CA ILE A 472 32.59 -0.38 -26.42
C ILE A 472 33.53 -1.56 -26.69
N LYS A 473 34.41 -1.38 -27.67
CA LYS A 473 35.33 -2.43 -28.12
C LYS A 473 36.51 -2.65 -27.19
N ASP A 474 36.93 -1.62 -26.46
CA ASP A 474 38.03 -1.74 -25.51
C ASP A 474 37.55 -2.49 -24.25
N PRO A 475 38.19 -3.61 -23.88
CA PRO A 475 37.71 -4.44 -22.78
C PRO A 475 37.80 -3.77 -21.41
N LEU A 476 38.74 -2.83 -21.20
CA LEU A 476 38.86 -2.10 -19.93
C LEU A 476 37.74 -1.06 -19.82
N LEU A 477 37.50 -0.29 -20.88
CA LEU A 477 36.40 0.67 -20.94
C LEU A 477 35.04 -0.01 -20.81
N ARG A 478 34.89 -1.16 -21.46
CA ARG A 478 33.66 -1.93 -21.42
C ARG A 478 33.38 -2.47 -20.02
N ALA A 479 34.36 -3.13 -19.39
CA ALA A 479 34.21 -3.62 -18.01
C ALA A 479 33.85 -2.49 -17.02
N LEU A 480 34.33 -1.27 -17.26
CA LEU A 480 33.95 -0.10 -16.48
C LEU A 480 32.54 0.36 -16.78
N ALA A 481 32.18 0.52 -18.05
CA ALA A 481 30.87 0.99 -18.45
C ALA A 481 29.75 0.01 -18.05
N ASP A 482 30.04 -1.29 -18.16
CA ASP A 482 29.20 -2.41 -17.75
C ASP A 482 28.96 -2.42 -16.22
N ASN A 483 29.73 -1.66 -15.43
CA ASN A 483 29.44 -1.43 -14.01
C ASN A 483 28.62 -0.14 -13.84
N SER A 484 27.28 -0.23 -13.84
CA SER A 484 26.43 0.95 -13.69
C SER A 484 26.48 1.58 -12.28
N ASP A 485 26.84 0.78 -11.28
CA ASP A 485 27.10 1.21 -9.90
C ASP A 485 28.48 1.88 -9.78
N TYR A 486 28.56 3.01 -9.09
CA TYR A 486 29.81 3.70 -8.84
C TYR A 486 30.74 2.85 -7.96
N LYS A 487 31.74 2.21 -8.59
CA LYS A 487 32.81 1.45 -7.92
C LYS A 487 34.17 2.08 -8.22
N PRO A 488 34.64 3.02 -7.38
CA PRO A 488 35.94 3.68 -7.54
C PRO A 488 37.09 2.69 -7.76
N GLU A 489 37.04 1.52 -7.11
CA GLU A 489 38.08 0.49 -7.18
C GLU A 489 38.25 -0.09 -8.58
N LEU A 490 37.16 -0.38 -9.28
CA LEU A 490 37.24 -0.94 -10.65
C LEU A 490 37.83 0.08 -11.61
N ALA A 491 37.46 1.34 -11.44
CA ALA A 491 37.99 2.44 -12.23
C ALA A 491 39.46 2.76 -11.92
N LEU A 492 39.93 2.50 -10.70
CA LEU A 492 41.36 2.49 -10.39
C LEU A 492 42.09 1.35 -11.11
N GLU A 493 41.60 0.13 -10.94
CA GLU A 493 42.21 -1.08 -11.50
C GLU A 493 42.30 -1.04 -13.04
N ALA A 494 41.23 -0.62 -13.70
CA ALA A 494 41.20 -0.50 -15.15
C ALA A 494 42.17 0.58 -15.65
N GLY A 495 42.36 1.65 -14.88
CA GLY A 495 43.32 2.70 -15.20
C GLY A 495 44.77 2.27 -15.01
N GLU A 496 45.05 1.49 -13.97
CA GLU A 496 46.37 0.87 -13.76
C GLU A 496 46.73 -0.05 -14.94
N LYS A 497 45.82 -0.94 -15.32
CA LYS A 497 45.99 -1.82 -16.50
C LYS A 497 46.18 -1.05 -17.80
N LEU A 498 45.49 0.08 -17.96
CA LEU A 498 45.65 0.95 -19.13
C LEU A 498 47.04 1.62 -19.15
N LEU A 499 47.54 2.05 -17.98
CA LEU A 499 48.89 2.63 -17.84
C LEU A 499 50.00 1.63 -18.16
N GLU A 500 49.85 0.37 -17.75
CA GLU A 500 50.82 -0.69 -18.06
C GLU A 500 50.98 -0.91 -19.58
N GLN A 501 49.89 -0.72 -20.34
CA GLN A 501 49.87 -0.89 -21.80
C GLN A 501 50.26 0.38 -22.57
N ARG A 502 50.62 1.47 -21.88
CA ARG A 502 50.85 2.80 -22.48
C ARG A 502 51.91 2.81 -23.58
N ALA A 503 52.97 2.01 -23.43
CA ALA A 503 54.07 1.96 -24.40
C ALA A 503 53.67 1.26 -25.71
N GLU A 504 52.63 0.42 -25.67
CA GLU A 504 52.23 -0.48 -26.76
C GLU A 504 50.96 0.02 -27.50
N ARG A 505 50.21 0.94 -26.88
CA ARG A 505 48.90 1.42 -27.36
C ARG A 505 49.00 2.79 -28.04
N LYS A 506 48.71 2.85 -29.35
CA LYS A 506 48.69 4.10 -30.13
C LYS A 506 47.49 5.00 -29.82
N ASP A 507 46.43 4.43 -29.26
CA ASP A 507 45.14 5.05 -28.93
C ASP A 507 44.99 5.41 -27.44
N PHE A 508 46.06 5.25 -26.64
CA PHE A 508 46.08 5.47 -25.19
C PHE A 508 45.37 6.77 -24.74
N THR A 509 45.63 7.89 -25.43
CA THR A 509 45.07 9.19 -25.06
C THR A 509 43.54 9.25 -25.24
N GLU A 510 43.01 8.57 -26.26
CA GLU A 510 41.57 8.57 -26.52
C GLU A 510 40.85 7.64 -25.55
N ILE A 511 41.41 6.45 -25.32
CA ILE A 511 40.88 5.50 -24.34
C ILE A 511 40.85 6.10 -22.94
N LEU A 512 41.89 6.84 -22.56
CA LEU A 512 41.92 7.54 -21.28
C LEU A 512 40.79 8.59 -21.15
N LYS A 513 40.48 9.34 -22.21
CA LYS A 513 39.35 10.30 -22.19
C LYS A 513 38.01 9.61 -22.07
N ASP A 514 37.81 8.52 -22.81
CA ASP A 514 36.57 7.73 -22.77
C ASP A 514 36.38 7.14 -21.36
N MET A 515 37.44 6.63 -20.76
CA MET A 515 37.46 6.14 -19.39
C MET A 515 37.00 7.21 -18.40
N ILE A 516 37.62 8.40 -18.46
CA ILE A 516 37.26 9.55 -17.60
C ILE A 516 35.78 9.95 -17.81
N SER A 517 35.30 9.92 -19.05
CA SER A 517 33.90 10.23 -19.40
C SER A 517 32.91 9.23 -18.79
N ILE A 518 33.16 7.93 -18.93
CA ILE A 518 32.37 6.83 -18.34
C ILE A 518 32.29 7.01 -16.81
N CYS A 519 33.44 7.21 -16.19
CA CYS A 519 33.59 7.40 -14.76
C CYS A 519 32.87 8.66 -14.25
N GLY A 520 32.94 9.75 -15.00
CA GLY A 520 32.24 11.01 -14.69
C GLY A 520 30.72 10.86 -14.72
N LYS A 521 30.17 10.07 -15.68
CA LYS A 521 28.75 9.76 -15.76
C LYS A 521 28.27 8.92 -14.57
N GLN A 522 29.01 7.87 -14.21
CA GLN A 522 28.70 7.01 -13.05
C GLN A 522 28.71 7.81 -11.74
N LYS A 523 29.75 8.63 -11.54
CA LYS A 523 29.87 9.52 -10.38
C LYS A 523 28.71 10.52 -10.28
N SER A 524 28.26 11.07 -11.42
CA SER A 524 27.13 12.01 -11.42
C SER A 524 25.82 11.34 -11.00
N LYS A 525 25.56 10.10 -11.44
CA LYS A 525 24.41 9.31 -10.96
C LYS A 525 24.50 8.97 -9.46
N TYR A 526 25.71 8.78 -8.94
CA TYR A 526 25.94 8.47 -7.52
C TYR A 526 25.75 9.68 -6.59
N ILE A 527 26.19 10.87 -7.02
CA ILE A 527 26.10 12.10 -6.21
C ILE A 527 24.67 12.65 -6.16
N TYR A 528 23.87 12.42 -7.21
CA TYR A 528 22.51 12.93 -7.34
C TYR A 528 21.51 11.78 -7.38
N ILE A 529 20.82 11.56 -6.26
CA ILE A 529 19.77 10.55 -6.17
C ILE A 529 18.44 11.23 -6.51
N LYS A 530 17.73 10.72 -7.52
CA LYS A 530 16.33 11.05 -7.75
C LYS A 530 15.47 10.37 -6.68
N THR A 531 14.82 11.16 -5.84
CA THR A 531 13.76 10.69 -4.94
C THR A 531 12.40 11.09 -5.52
N PRO A 532 11.28 10.52 -5.02
CA PRO A 532 9.94 10.98 -5.35
C PRO A 532 9.72 12.48 -5.09
N GLU A 533 10.54 13.12 -4.24
CA GLU A 533 10.48 14.55 -3.93
C GLU A 533 11.44 15.44 -4.76
N GLY A 534 12.24 14.86 -5.67
CA GLY A 534 13.21 15.59 -6.49
C GLY A 534 14.66 15.06 -6.42
N GLU A 535 15.60 15.73 -7.10
CA GLU A 535 17.03 15.36 -7.05
C GLU A 535 17.69 15.87 -5.74
N LYS A 536 18.23 14.95 -4.93
CA LYS A 536 18.99 15.26 -3.71
C LYS A 536 20.48 14.95 -3.90
N LYS A 537 21.33 15.91 -3.54
CA LYS A 537 22.79 15.80 -3.57
C LYS A 537 23.29 15.19 -2.25
N TYR A 538 24.06 14.11 -2.33
CA TYR A 538 24.74 13.54 -1.17
C TYR A 538 26.26 13.65 -1.35
N ASP A 539 26.93 14.37 -0.45
CA ASP A 539 28.40 14.44 -0.40
C ASP A 539 28.93 13.32 0.50
N PHE A 540 29.13 12.13 -0.06
CA PHE A 540 29.96 11.09 0.56
C PHE A 540 31.32 11.12 -0.13
N PHE A 541 32.39 11.31 0.64
CA PHE A 541 33.76 11.17 0.12
C PHE A 541 34.59 10.36 1.10
N ASN A 542 34.60 9.04 0.92
CA ASN A 542 35.63 8.20 1.51
C ASN A 542 36.99 8.45 0.81
N GLN A 543 38.10 7.96 1.37
CA GLN A 543 39.45 8.23 0.88
C GLN A 543 39.68 7.76 -0.57
N LYS A 544 39.06 6.65 -0.98
CA LYS A 544 39.16 6.10 -2.34
C LYS A 544 38.41 6.99 -3.36
N GLU A 545 37.28 7.56 -2.99
CA GLU A 545 36.50 8.49 -3.83
C GLU A 545 37.20 9.85 -4.02
N LYS A 546 37.95 10.31 -3.00
CA LYS A 546 38.80 11.52 -3.08
C LYS A 546 39.96 11.32 -4.06
N ARG A 547 40.64 10.17 -4.01
CA ARG A 547 41.68 9.77 -4.98
C ARG A 547 41.12 9.69 -6.39
N PHE A 548 39.93 9.11 -6.53
CA PHE A 548 39.28 8.98 -7.83
C PHE A 548 38.95 10.33 -8.48
N LYS A 549 38.49 11.32 -7.69
CA LYS A 549 38.31 12.69 -8.19
C LYS A 549 39.62 13.28 -8.72
N TYR A 550 40.72 13.11 -7.99
CA TYR A 550 42.03 13.58 -8.42
C TYR A 550 42.49 12.91 -9.72
N ILE A 551 42.18 11.63 -9.91
CA ILE A 551 42.47 10.91 -11.14
C ILE A 551 41.69 11.48 -12.32
N LEU A 552 40.40 11.78 -12.15
CA LEU A 552 39.61 12.44 -13.19
C LEU A 552 40.15 13.84 -13.54
N ASP A 553 40.69 14.55 -12.56
CA ASP A 553 41.21 15.91 -12.74
C ASP A 553 42.65 15.93 -13.31
N THR A 554 43.45 14.89 -13.10
CA THR A 554 44.90 14.88 -13.41
C THR A 554 45.37 13.75 -14.35
N GLY A 555 44.62 12.66 -14.49
CA GLY A 555 44.98 11.47 -15.26
C GLY A 555 46.03 10.55 -14.62
N ASP A 556 46.33 10.73 -13.33
CA ASP A 556 47.40 10.00 -12.61
C ASP A 556 46.88 8.79 -11.81
N PHE A 557 46.89 7.62 -12.44
CA PHE A 557 46.49 6.34 -11.83
C PHE A 557 47.63 5.60 -11.11
N SER A 558 48.66 6.29 -10.63
CA SER A 558 49.71 5.62 -9.85
C SER A 558 49.15 4.94 -8.59
N THR A 559 49.62 3.72 -8.33
CA THR A 559 49.18 2.87 -7.22
C THR A 559 49.34 3.60 -5.89
N PRO A 560 48.34 3.53 -4.99
CA PRO A 560 48.47 4.09 -3.65
C PRO A 560 49.66 3.47 -2.92
N VAL A 561 50.53 4.32 -2.37
CA VAL A 561 51.69 3.91 -1.59
C VAL A 561 51.56 4.57 -0.22
N SER A 562 51.84 3.81 0.84
CA SER A 562 52.00 4.39 2.16
C SER A 562 53.22 5.31 2.14
N ILE A 563 53.07 6.57 2.55
CA ILE A 563 54.22 7.48 2.65
C ILE A 563 55.25 6.92 3.64
N THR A 564 54.81 6.13 4.61
CA THR A 564 55.67 5.53 5.64
C THR A 564 56.50 4.35 5.13
N SER A 565 56.15 3.77 3.98
CA SER A 565 56.97 2.71 3.36
C SER A 565 58.17 3.26 2.56
N LEU A 566 58.30 4.59 2.44
CA LEU A 566 59.43 5.22 1.77
C LEU A 566 60.65 5.31 2.66
N THR A 567 61.83 5.30 2.04
CA THR A 567 63.11 5.47 2.74
C THR A 567 63.26 6.85 3.39
N ASP A 568 62.68 7.89 2.77
CA ASP A 568 62.58 9.24 3.35
C ASP A 568 61.21 9.87 3.04
N PRO A 569 60.21 9.63 3.90
CA PRO A 569 58.86 10.17 3.73
C PRO A 569 58.82 11.70 3.69
N ILE A 570 59.70 12.36 4.44
CA ILE A 570 59.69 13.82 4.58
C ILE A 570 60.30 14.48 3.34
N ALA A 571 61.39 13.95 2.80
CA ALA A 571 61.98 14.45 1.55
C ALA A 571 61.02 14.32 0.36
N GLU A 572 60.26 13.22 0.29
CA GLU A 572 59.24 13.04 -0.75
C GLU A 572 58.13 14.08 -0.63
N ILE A 573 57.61 14.30 0.58
CA ILE A 573 56.60 15.35 0.84
C ILE A 573 57.15 16.73 0.42
N VAL A 574 58.41 17.06 0.76
CA VAL A 574 59.07 18.30 0.32
C VAL A 574 59.08 18.43 -1.20
N GLY A 575 59.37 17.33 -1.92
CA GLY A 575 59.38 17.28 -3.39
C GLY A 575 58.00 17.52 -4.03
N LEU A 576 56.91 17.21 -3.33
CA LEU A 576 55.54 17.42 -3.81
C LEU A 576 55.05 18.86 -3.65
N ILE A 577 55.61 19.64 -2.71
CA ILE A 577 55.16 21.00 -2.39
C ILE A 577 55.07 21.90 -3.66
N PRO A 578 56.06 21.95 -4.57
CA PRO A 578 55.96 22.75 -5.79
C PRO A 578 54.82 22.34 -6.72
N PHE A 579 54.58 21.03 -6.87
CA PHE A 579 53.50 20.49 -7.70
C PHE A 579 52.12 20.87 -7.17
N ILE A 580 51.95 20.78 -5.84
CA ILE A 580 50.72 21.13 -5.13
C ILE A 580 50.37 22.61 -5.36
N TYR A 581 51.36 23.49 -5.20
CA TYR A 581 51.16 24.92 -5.41
C TYR A 581 50.90 25.30 -6.86
N LYS A 582 51.52 24.64 -7.83
CA LYS A 582 51.28 24.88 -9.27
C LYS A 582 49.83 24.58 -9.65
N ASN A 583 49.18 23.65 -8.96
CA ASN A 583 47.81 23.21 -9.23
C ASN A 583 46.76 23.80 -8.27
N LYS A 584 47.14 24.74 -7.39
CA LYS A 584 46.27 25.30 -6.34
C LYS A 584 44.92 25.86 -6.81
N LYS A 585 44.83 26.36 -8.06
CA LYS A 585 43.57 26.90 -8.62
C LYS A 585 42.50 25.83 -8.87
N ASN A 586 42.90 24.57 -8.98
CA ASN A 586 41.99 23.44 -9.22
C ASN A 586 41.43 22.85 -7.92
N TYR A 587 41.99 23.22 -6.75
CA TYR A 587 41.62 22.71 -5.43
C TYR A 587 40.94 23.82 -4.60
N LYS A 588 39.74 24.21 -5.02
CA LYS A 588 39.06 25.47 -4.63
C LYS A 588 38.39 25.50 -3.24
N ALA A 589 38.66 24.55 -2.35
CA ALA A 589 38.12 24.53 -1.00
C ALA A 589 39.28 24.36 -0.04
N ILE A 590 39.63 25.41 0.73
CA ILE A 590 40.20 25.41 2.09
C ILE A 590 40.54 26.88 2.41
N CYS A 591 40.13 27.31 3.60
CA CYS A 591 40.10 28.70 4.08
C CYS A 591 41.46 29.42 4.01
N THR A 592 41.46 30.66 3.48
CA THR A 592 42.57 31.61 3.55
C THR A 592 42.44 32.47 4.81
N ILE A 593 43.57 32.93 5.35
CA ILE A 593 43.60 34.07 6.30
C ILE A 593 44.01 35.33 5.52
N GLU A 594 43.44 36.47 5.94
CA GLU A 594 43.63 37.85 5.49
C GLU A 594 44.76 38.05 4.46
N ASP A 595 44.36 38.53 3.27
CA ASP A 595 45.14 38.86 2.06
C ASP A 595 45.47 37.72 1.07
N ASP A 596 44.74 36.59 1.04
CA ASP A 596 44.87 35.50 0.04
C ASP A 596 46.31 34.94 -0.12
N SER A 597 47.16 35.20 0.87
CA SER A 597 48.61 35.04 0.78
C SER A 597 49.11 33.78 1.46
N PHE A 598 48.40 33.29 2.47
CA PHE A 598 48.80 32.16 3.30
C PHE A 598 47.67 31.12 3.38
N TYR A 599 47.99 29.85 3.08
CA TYR A 599 47.07 28.71 3.17
C TYR A 599 47.30 27.95 4.46
N HIS A 600 46.26 27.38 5.07
CA HIS A 600 46.45 26.47 6.20
C HIS A 600 47.27 25.24 5.75
N VAL A 601 48.16 24.72 6.60
CA VAL A 601 49.02 23.58 6.29
C VAL A 601 48.22 22.32 5.92
N ASP A 602 47.02 22.16 6.49
CA ASP A 602 46.06 21.09 6.15
C ASP A 602 45.71 21.07 4.66
N ALA A 603 45.81 22.19 3.95
CA ALA A 603 45.60 22.21 2.51
C ALA A 603 46.62 21.34 1.77
N ILE A 604 47.89 21.36 2.21
CA ILE A 604 48.92 20.46 1.65
C ILE A 604 48.58 19.02 2.02
N GLN A 605 48.23 18.73 3.27
CA GLN A 605 47.88 17.39 3.69
C GLN A 605 46.69 16.84 2.89
N GLU A 606 45.63 17.63 2.73
CA GLU A 606 44.44 17.26 1.97
C GLU A 606 44.77 17.01 0.50
N ILE A 607 45.62 17.83 -0.12
CA ILE A 607 46.02 17.63 -1.52
C ILE A 607 46.92 16.41 -1.66
N ILE A 608 47.88 16.20 -0.76
CA ILE A 608 48.73 15.00 -0.77
C ILE A 608 47.89 13.74 -0.58
N SER A 609 46.90 13.76 0.31
CA SER A 609 45.99 12.62 0.52
C SER A 609 45.18 12.24 -0.74
N LYS A 610 45.12 13.13 -1.74
CA LYS A 610 44.49 12.90 -3.05
C LYS A 610 45.48 12.43 -4.12
N THR A 611 46.79 12.56 -3.89
CA THR A 611 47.86 11.95 -4.72
C THR A 611 47.99 10.44 -4.44
N LYS A 612 49.05 9.79 -4.93
CA LYS A 612 49.33 8.37 -4.63
C LYS A 612 49.61 8.10 -3.15
N TYR A 613 49.86 9.11 -2.31
CA TYR A 613 50.17 8.92 -0.90
C TYR A 613 48.93 9.07 -0.02
N HIS A 614 48.54 8.01 0.68
CA HIS A 614 47.22 7.97 1.34
C HIS A 614 47.26 8.26 2.84
N ASP A 615 48.34 7.95 3.55
CA ASP A 615 48.45 8.00 5.02
C ASP A 615 49.34 9.15 5.53
N VAL A 616 49.45 10.22 4.76
CA VAL A 616 50.24 11.39 5.15
C VAL A 616 49.60 12.10 6.33
N THR A 617 50.35 12.16 7.44
CA THR A 617 49.92 12.85 8.65
C THR A 617 50.23 14.34 8.59
N LEU A 618 49.45 15.14 9.32
CA LEU A 618 49.66 16.57 9.38
C LEU A 618 51.06 16.92 9.90
N SER A 619 51.53 16.21 10.92
CA SER A 619 52.87 16.41 11.49
C SER A 619 54.00 16.15 10.49
N GLN A 620 53.87 15.15 9.61
CA GLN A 620 54.84 14.93 8.52
C GLN A 620 54.83 16.08 7.51
N VAL A 621 53.65 16.65 7.21
CA VAL A 621 53.53 17.82 6.33
C VAL A 621 54.14 19.05 6.98
N GLU A 622 53.88 19.30 8.25
CA GLU A 622 54.48 20.40 9.00
C GLU A 622 56.01 20.29 9.07
N GLU A 623 56.54 19.08 9.25
CA GLU A 623 57.98 18.83 9.24
C GLU A 623 58.59 19.05 7.84
N ALA A 624 57.92 18.60 6.79
CA ALA A 624 58.33 18.83 5.41
C ALA A 624 58.30 20.33 5.06
N VAL A 625 57.26 21.06 5.49
CA VAL A 625 57.17 22.51 5.32
C VAL A 625 58.35 23.22 5.99
N LYS A 626 58.74 22.81 7.21
CA LYS A 626 59.92 23.35 7.91
C LYS A 626 61.23 23.09 7.16
N LYS A 627 61.32 21.98 6.43
CA LYS A 627 62.49 21.57 5.64
C LYS A 627 62.44 22.04 4.17
N SER A 628 61.38 22.75 3.76
CA SER A 628 61.17 23.16 2.38
C SER A 628 61.77 24.54 2.07
N ASP A 629 62.59 24.59 1.03
CA ASP A 629 63.06 25.85 0.46
C ASP A 629 62.01 26.56 -0.42
N TYR A 630 60.87 25.93 -0.67
CA TYR A 630 59.82 26.45 -1.56
C TYR A 630 58.76 27.29 -0.85
N VAL A 631 58.59 27.11 0.46
CA VAL A 631 57.56 27.81 1.26
C VAL A 631 58.15 28.49 2.49
N GLU A 632 57.52 29.60 2.89
CA GLU A 632 57.59 30.21 4.21
C GLU A 632 56.39 29.76 5.05
N TYR A 633 56.56 29.67 6.36
CA TYR A 633 55.47 29.31 7.27
C TYR A 633 55.38 30.27 8.46
N LYS A 634 54.18 30.37 9.03
CA LYS A 634 53.88 31.06 10.29
C LYS A 634 53.02 30.14 11.16
N ILE A 635 53.30 30.10 12.45
CA ILE A 635 52.49 29.37 13.43
C ILE A 635 51.75 30.40 14.26
N LYS A 636 50.42 30.29 14.36
CA LYS A 636 49.59 31.17 15.19
C LYS A 636 49.58 30.70 16.65
N GLU A 637 49.10 31.55 17.56
CA GLU A 637 49.05 31.25 19.01
C GLU A 637 48.19 30.02 19.35
N ASN A 638 47.23 29.67 18.50
CA ASN A 638 46.42 28.46 18.64
C ASN A 638 47.14 27.17 18.17
N GLY A 639 48.37 27.28 17.66
CA GLY A 639 49.18 26.16 17.17
C GLY A 639 49.05 25.89 15.67
N ASP A 640 48.13 26.54 14.97
CA ASP A 640 47.89 26.32 13.54
C ASP A 640 49.04 26.85 12.68
N MET A 641 49.50 26.04 11.72
CA MET A 641 50.53 26.42 10.76
C MET A 641 49.91 26.92 9.45
N TYR A 642 50.39 28.06 8.97
CA TYR A 642 50.01 28.67 7.70
C TYR A 642 51.24 28.82 6.83
N ILE A 643 51.08 28.59 5.53
CA ILE A 643 52.18 28.52 4.56
C ILE A 643 51.97 29.46 3.37
N LYS A 644 53.06 29.97 2.82
CA LYS A 644 53.09 30.82 1.62
C LYS A 644 54.27 30.43 0.74
N VAL A 645 54.09 30.46 -0.58
CA VAL A 645 55.20 30.22 -1.52
C VAL A 645 56.23 31.34 -1.40
N LYS A 646 57.51 30.97 -1.28
CA LYS A 646 58.64 31.91 -1.36
C LYS A 646 58.67 32.53 -2.76
N LYS A 647 58.77 33.86 -2.82
CA LYS A 647 58.77 34.60 -4.10
C LYS A 647 60.04 34.36 -4.91
#